data_AF-A0A496TK80-F1
#
_entry.id   AF-A0A496TK80-F1
#
_cell.length_a   1.000
_cell.length_b   1.000
_cell.length_c   1.000
_cell.angle_alpha   90.00
_cell.angle_beta   90.00
_cell.angle_gamma   90.00
#
_symmetry.space_group_name_H-M   'P 1'
#
loop_
_entity.id
_entity.type
_entity.pdbx_description
1 polymer ?
#
loop_
_entity_poly.entity_id
_entity_poly.type
_entity_poly.pdbx_seq_one_letter_code
_entity_poly.pdbx_strand_id
1 'polypeptide(L)'
;RYPNISFKDRVLYRIALCHHEEGNGEKSKQYFERLISEVPGSPFVAEAYFRIGEYYFDQGQYESAIRYYSHLVTEEMWHNSFFDMALYKLGWANYKINKYPEAISAFMYLLKDIQVLEHLKTQTLNHSPTDLRQEALDYIAISFSEYGGPERAKLFLQATPDNQFTDEILKRLGEVYLKQDRLDEAVETFRAYLGLFPFAKDAPKIQKKIIDAYEKQWNLIASNKARSQLIRNYGPNSLWYQKVSDQNAKAEALKLVKDALYKSGIYHQLQAREANNDRQELLLAIQKYRQFLKDFPDDERADKINYFLAECLYAIGDYETAAQEYKKVVFDYKKSSYQEQAAYNCILSYDKALQLCNYSRPEKFYLQHFYNMPDSIVVEAGNPVVKNFIQACEDFVTLLPKSDHVTEILMKEAQIFNDIDRYDLARKIYLKIITEYANSPYAGKAMMMIAQSYFNEENYIKAEQWYSTVVNTLPDTAALVRKAEVMMSSSRFKLAEKYRDSGNHIEAAKQFALAAMRYPKSKIAEAALIEAAKQFEYMGDTTKAAQVYEKFLDQYPYSNLLEEAVFTAAKYRESVHQWDKAAKNYLRLRFKNSPLQAQAIFAAGKCYYNLKDWTKVVNIFNEYLILCKDDNRFIEALSYIGEGYLEQGQEKIALQTFRQLLNKFNSSTNREATLYFAAKAQFMIGEIYYREYSKITIQPPLKTTFQRKKESLTKVIKSYAKAAKYRVAEWTTAASFRIGQVFEEFANALLTSPIPEGLTPDELVAYELQIKDMALPFQKKALETYTANVNRAEKNNVNNIWVSKSRDRIRILGNLINQHKHNQ
;
A
#
# COMPACT_ATOMS: atom_id res chain seq x y z
N ARG A 1 -93.99 -61.07 46.69
CA ARG A 1 -95.22 -61.56 47.37
C ARG A 1 -96.27 -60.46 47.65
N TYR A 2 -96.01 -59.17 47.34
CA TYR A 2 -97.02 -58.09 47.42
C TYR A 2 -96.85 -57.13 46.21
N PRO A 3 -97.66 -57.25 45.13
CA PRO A 3 -97.40 -56.53 43.87
C PRO A 3 -97.80 -55.04 43.87
N ASN A 4 -98.70 -54.61 44.76
CA ASN A 4 -99.25 -53.24 44.85
C ASN A 4 -99.00 -52.62 46.24
N ILE A 5 -97.80 -52.12 46.50
CA ILE A 5 -97.42 -51.45 47.75
C ILE A 5 -97.10 -49.98 47.45
N SER A 6 -97.60 -49.04 48.27
CA SER A 6 -97.44 -47.58 48.05
C SER A 6 -96.00 -47.08 48.10
N PHE A 7 -95.07 -47.89 48.61
CA PHE A 7 -93.63 -47.60 48.73
C PHE A 7 -92.77 -48.60 47.93
N LYS A 8 -93.35 -49.22 46.90
CA LYS A 8 -92.69 -50.21 46.02
C LYS A 8 -91.44 -49.65 45.36
N ASP A 9 -91.46 -48.39 44.97
CA ASP A 9 -90.33 -47.61 44.47
C ASP A 9 -89.14 -47.60 45.45
N ARG A 10 -89.38 -47.26 46.72
CA ARG A 10 -88.35 -47.23 47.78
C ARG A 10 -87.77 -48.61 48.06
N VAL A 11 -88.60 -49.66 47.98
CA VAL A 11 -88.15 -51.05 48.20
C VAL A 11 -87.23 -51.48 47.07
N LEU A 12 -87.65 -51.30 45.81
CA LEU A 12 -86.83 -51.65 44.66
C LEU A 12 -85.52 -50.85 44.65
N TYR A 13 -85.58 -49.55 44.92
CA TYR A 13 -84.42 -48.67 45.01
C TYR A 13 -83.44 -49.11 46.12
N ARG A 14 -83.92 -49.37 47.34
CA ARG A 14 -83.03 -49.82 48.44
C ARG A 14 -82.42 -51.19 48.19
N ILE A 15 -83.16 -52.14 47.62
CA ILE A 15 -82.61 -53.46 47.26
C ILE A 15 -81.51 -53.29 46.21
N ALA A 16 -81.74 -52.46 45.20
CA ALA A 16 -80.76 -52.17 44.17
C ALA A 16 -79.48 -51.53 44.77
N LEU A 17 -79.62 -50.58 45.70
CA LEU A 17 -78.47 -49.99 46.41
C LEU A 17 -77.74 -50.98 47.30
N CYS A 18 -78.43 -51.81 48.10
CA CYS A 18 -77.78 -52.84 48.92
C CYS A 18 -76.94 -53.78 48.04
N HIS A 19 -77.49 -54.24 46.91
CA HIS A 19 -76.75 -55.07 45.98
C HIS A 19 -75.58 -54.33 45.31
N HIS A 20 -75.70 -53.02 45.08
CA HIS A 20 -74.59 -52.21 44.58
C HIS A 20 -73.45 -52.14 45.61
N GLU A 21 -73.76 -51.86 46.87
CA GLU A 21 -72.80 -51.79 47.98
C GLU A 21 -72.13 -53.15 48.27
N GLU A 22 -72.84 -54.26 48.05
CA GLU A 22 -72.31 -55.63 48.14
C GLU A 22 -71.41 -56.03 46.95
N GLY A 23 -71.26 -55.17 45.93
CA GLY A 23 -70.53 -55.49 44.70
C GLY A 23 -71.31 -56.39 43.72
N ASN A 24 -72.59 -56.67 43.98
CA ASN A 24 -73.48 -57.47 43.14
C ASN A 24 -74.10 -56.62 42.00
N GLY A 25 -73.27 -56.07 41.11
CA GLY A 25 -73.67 -55.11 40.08
C GLY A 25 -74.80 -55.59 39.15
N GLU A 26 -74.77 -56.84 38.70
CA GLU A 26 -75.80 -57.39 37.79
C GLU A 26 -77.17 -57.50 38.47
N LYS A 27 -77.22 -57.89 39.75
CA LYS A 27 -78.48 -57.91 40.52
C LYS A 27 -78.98 -56.49 40.79
N SER A 28 -78.07 -55.59 41.16
CA SER A 28 -78.39 -54.17 41.36
C SER A 28 -79.05 -53.57 40.11
N LYS A 29 -78.44 -53.78 38.93
CA LYS A 29 -78.99 -53.39 37.63
C LYS A 29 -80.40 -53.93 37.40
N GLN A 30 -80.62 -55.24 37.60
CA GLN A 30 -81.94 -55.85 37.40
C GLN A 30 -83.03 -55.21 38.28
N TYR A 31 -82.71 -54.86 39.53
CA TYR A 31 -83.67 -54.17 40.41
C TYR A 31 -83.88 -52.70 40.02
N PHE A 32 -82.86 -52.00 39.51
CA PHE A 32 -83.04 -50.67 38.91
C PHE A 32 -83.87 -50.71 37.61
N GLU A 33 -83.70 -51.72 36.75
CA GLU A 33 -84.52 -51.91 35.53
C GLU A 33 -86.00 -52.17 35.88
N ARG A 34 -86.24 -52.94 36.95
CA ARG A 34 -87.59 -53.15 37.51
C ARG A 34 -88.16 -51.86 38.09
N LEU A 35 -87.36 -51.01 38.73
CA LEU A 35 -87.80 -49.71 39.21
C LEU A 35 -88.26 -48.80 38.05
N ILE A 36 -87.50 -48.76 36.95
CA ILE A 36 -87.82 -47.98 35.75
C ILE A 36 -89.09 -48.50 35.07
N SER A 37 -89.22 -49.82 34.91
CA SER A 37 -90.35 -50.42 34.18
C SER A 37 -91.64 -50.53 35.00
N GLU A 38 -91.55 -50.87 36.29
CA GLU A 38 -92.72 -51.08 37.15
C GLU A 38 -93.23 -49.78 37.79
N VAL A 39 -92.37 -48.74 37.94
CA VAL A 39 -92.72 -47.45 38.58
C VAL A 39 -92.06 -46.25 37.87
N PRO A 40 -92.38 -45.96 36.60
CA PRO A 40 -91.68 -44.94 35.79
C PRO A 40 -91.81 -43.50 36.30
N GLY A 41 -92.81 -43.19 37.14
CA GLY A 41 -92.99 -41.87 37.76
C GLY A 41 -92.25 -41.66 39.08
N SER A 42 -91.44 -42.62 39.52
CA SER A 42 -90.73 -42.55 40.79
C SER A 42 -89.61 -41.48 40.78
N PRO A 43 -89.40 -40.74 41.89
CA PRO A 43 -88.29 -39.77 41.98
C PRO A 43 -86.91 -40.43 41.90
N PHE A 44 -86.83 -41.75 42.09
CA PHE A 44 -85.59 -42.53 42.01
C PHE A 44 -85.23 -42.98 40.59
N VAL A 45 -86.09 -42.71 39.58
CA VAL A 45 -85.87 -43.17 38.20
C VAL A 45 -84.63 -42.53 37.58
N ALA A 46 -84.37 -41.26 37.84
CA ALA A 46 -83.16 -40.60 37.35
C ALA A 46 -81.89 -41.26 37.89
N GLU A 47 -81.84 -41.57 39.19
CA GLU A 47 -80.71 -42.30 39.76
C GLU A 47 -80.61 -43.73 39.22
N ALA A 48 -81.74 -44.41 39.01
CA ALA A 48 -81.77 -45.75 38.43
C ALA A 48 -81.13 -45.78 37.03
N TYR A 49 -81.51 -44.85 36.15
CA TYR A 49 -80.90 -44.69 34.84
C TYR A 49 -79.40 -44.40 34.94
N PHE A 50 -78.99 -43.52 35.86
CA PHE A 50 -77.59 -43.16 36.05
C PHE A 50 -76.75 -44.35 36.54
N ARG A 51 -77.23 -45.10 37.55
CA ARG A 51 -76.54 -46.27 38.12
C ARG A 51 -76.44 -47.42 37.13
N ILE A 52 -77.46 -47.65 36.30
CA ILE A 52 -77.40 -48.64 35.22
C ILE A 52 -76.37 -48.19 34.15
N GLY A 53 -76.36 -46.90 33.82
CA GLY A 53 -75.34 -46.31 32.95
C GLY A 53 -73.92 -46.56 33.49
N GLU A 54 -73.69 -46.30 34.79
CA GLU A 54 -72.40 -46.52 35.45
C GLU A 54 -72.01 -48.00 35.42
N TYR A 55 -72.96 -48.91 35.69
CA TYR A 55 -72.70 -50.34 35.57
C TYR A 55 -72.18 -50.71 34.17
N TYR A 56 -72.84 -50.25 33.10
CA TYR A 56 -72.39 -50.53 31.74
C TYR A 56 -71.07 -49.84 31.39
N PHE A 57 -70.86 -48.64 31.90
CA PHE A 57 -69.66 -47.85 31.69
C PHE A 57 -68.42 -48.52 32.31
N ASP A 58 -68.55 -49.01 33.55
CA ASP A 58 -67.49 -49.71 34.28
C ASP A 58 -67.12 -51.05 33.63
N GLN A 59 -68.07 -51.69 32.94
CA GLN A 59 -67.83 -52.91 32.14
C GLN A 59 -67.26 -52.61 30.74
N GLY A 60 -67.01 -51.34 30.40
CA GLY A 60 -66.54 -50.93 29.07
C GLY A 60 -67.58 -51.08 27.95
N GLN A 61 -68.86 -51.30 28.28
CA GLN A 61 -69.97 -51.41 27.32
C GLN A 61 -70.56 -50.02 27.03
N TYR A 62 -69.77 -49.18 26.37
CA TYR A 62 -70.07 -47.76 26.22
C TYR A 62 -71.34 -47.48 25.40
N GLU A 63 -71.69 -48.26 24.37
CA GLU A 63 -72.94 -48.07 23.62
C GLU A 63 -74.18 -48.28 24.50
N SER A 64 -74.13 -49.26 25.39
CA SER A 64 -75.20 -49.47 26.37
C SER A 64 -75.23 -48.31 27.37
N ALA A 65 -74.08 -47.91 27.91
CA ALA A 65 -73.99 -46.78 28.82
C ALA A 65 -74.57 -45.49 28.19
N ILE A 66 -74.24 -45.21 26.93
CA ILE A 66 -74.77 -44.07 26.17
C ILE A 66 -76.30 -44.12 26.13
N ARG A 67 -76.91 -45.28 25.80
CA ARG A 67 -78.38 -45.40 25.78
C ARG A 67 -79.02 -45.01 27.12
N TYR A 68 -78.49 -45.50 28.24
CA TYR A 68 -79.05 -45.23 29.56
C TYR A 68 -78.79 -43.78 30.01
N TYR A 69 -77.60 -43.22 29.75
CA TYR A 69 -77.35 -41.81 30.05
C TYR A 69 -78.15 -40.85 29.17
N SER A 70 -78.39 -41.18 27.90
CA SER A 70 -79.20 -40.34 27.00
C SER A 70 -80.63 -40.14 27.49
N HIS A 71 -81.20 -41.07 28.26
CA HIS A 71 -82.52 -40.87 28.89
C HIS A 71 -82.52 -39.72 29.90
N LEU A 72 -81.39 -39.47 30.56
CA LEU A 72 -81.24 -38.40 31.54
C LEU A 72 -81.04 -37.03 30.91
N VAL A 73 -80.70 -36.96 29.62
CA VAL A 73 -80.38 -35.70 28.92
C VAL A 73 -81.45 -35.41 27.86
N THR A 74 -82.71 -35.39 28.30
CA THR A 74 -83.89 -35.09 27.48
C THR A 74 -84.57 -33.82 27.96
N GLU A 75 -85.38 -33.19 27.11
CA GLU A 75 -86.18 -32.00 27.47
C GLU A 75 -87.18 -32.28 28.60
N GLU A 76 -87.58 -33.53 28.82
CA GLU A 76 -88.50 -33.89 29.92
C GLU A 76 -87.76 -34.06 31.26
N MET A 77 -86.46 -34.41 31.22
CA MET A 77 -85.68 -34.76 32.41
C MET A 77 -84.61 -33.72 32.77
N TRP A 78 -84.54 -32.56 32.13
CA TRP A 78 -83.42 -31.62 32.32
C TRP A 78 -83.18 -31.12 33.76
N HIS A 79 -84.21 -31.09 34.61
CA HIS A 79 -84.08 -30.67 36.02
C HIS A 79 -83.54 -31.77 36.97
N ASN A 80 -83.16 -32.95 36.44
CA ASN A 80 -82.75 -34.06 37.30
C ASN A 80 -81.35 -33.85 37.90
N SER A 81 -81.12 -34.33 39.13
CA SER A 81 -79.85 -34.12 39.85
C SER A 81 -78.63 -34.85 39.24
N PHE A 82 -78.81 -35.67 38.20
CA PHE A 82 -77.76 -36.40 37.51
C PHE A 82 -77.49 -35.86 36.10
N PHE A 83 -78.15 -34.77 35.69
CA PHE A 83 -78.10 -34.25 34.32
C PHE A 83 -76.66 -33.92 33.86
N ASP A 84 -75.93 -33.12 34.64
CA ASP A 84 -74.52 -32.77 34.36
C ASP A 84 -73.60 -34.00 34.33
N MET A 85 -73.76 -34.90 35.29
CA MET A 85 -72.94 -36.12 35.36
C MET A 85 -73.27 -37.07 34.21
N ALA A 86 -74.53 -37.13 33.78
CA ALA A 86 -74.95 -37.89 32.61
C ALA A 86 -74.34 -37.30 31.33
N LEU A 87 -74.32 -35.97 31.17
CA LEU A 87 -73.63 -35.29 30.08
C LEU A 87 -72.12 -35.55 30.08
N TYR A 88 -71.48 -35.46 31.25
CA TYR A 88 -70.06 -35.77 31.42
C TYR A 88 -69.75 -37.23 31.03
N LYS A 89 -70.52 -38.20 31.55
CA LYS A 89 -70.35 -39.63 31.25
C LYS A 89 -70.73 -39.95 29.80
N LEU A 90 -71.71 -39.26 29.20
CA LEU A 90 -72.01 -39.35 27.78
C LEU A 90 -70.84 -38.87 26.93
N GLY A 91 -70.25 -37.73 27.28
CA GLY A 91 -69.07 -37.21 26.61
C GLY A 91 -67.92 -38.22 26.64
N TRP A 92 -67.65 -38.80 27.81
CA TRP A 92 -66.58 -39.79 27.98
C TRP A 92 -66.87 -41.11 27.26
N ALA A 93 -68.10 -41.62 27.35
CA ALA A 93 -68.51 -42.85 26.69
C ALA A 93 -68.43 -42.70 25.15
N ASN A 94 -68.89 -41.57 24.60
CA ASN A 94 -68.75 -41.27 23.17
C ASN A 94 -67.28 -41.11 22.76
N TYR A 95 -66.46 -40.47 23.60
CA TYR A 95 -65.02 -40.36 23.38
C TYR A 95 -64.35 -41.74 23.32
N LYS A 96 -64.68 -42.67 24.23
CA LYS A 96 -64.11 -44.03 24.27
C LYS A 96 -64.43 -44.88 23.04
N ILE A 97 -65.52 -44.58 22.34
CA ILE A 97 -65.90 -45.27 21.09
C ILE A 97 -65.57 -44.43 19.84
N ASN A 98 -64.71 -43.43 19.95
CA ASN A 98 -64.25 -42.55 18.88
C ASN A 98 -65.35 -41.72 18.19
N LYS A 99 -66.51 -41.55 18.84
CA LYS A 99 -67.59 -40.66 18.41
C LYS A 99 -67.32 -39.23 18.89
N TYR A 100 -66.26 -38.64 18.34
CA TYR A 100 -65.76 -37.33 18.76
C TYR A 100 -66.76 -36.18 18.57
N PRO A 101 -67.55 -36.08 17.47
CA PRO A 101 -68.58 -35.03 17.35
C PRO A 101 -69.62 -35.06 18.47
N GLU A 102 -70.10 -36.25 18.81
CA GLU A 102 -71.08 -36.48 19.85
C GLU A 102 -70.48 -36.21 21.24
N ALA A 103 -69.23 -36.61 21.46
CA ALA A 103 -68.48 -36.30 22.68
C ALA A 103 -68.31 -34.78 22.86
N ILE A 104 -67.84 -34.08 21.83
CA ILE A 104 -67.68 -32.62 21.82
C ILE A 104 -69.03 -31.95 22.11
N SER A 105 -70.11 -32.41 21.48
CA SER A 105 -71.44 -31.84 21.69
C SER A 105 -71.92 -32.03 23.13
N ALA A 106 -71.73 -33.22 23.72
CA ALA A 106 -72.10 -33.51 25.10
C ALA A 106 -71.30 -32.65 26.11
N PHE A 107 -69.98 -32.54 25.92
CA PHE A 107 -69.14 -31.70 26.77
C PHE A 107 -69.41 -30.20 26.58
N MET A 108 -69.70 -29.74 25.36
CA MET A 108 -70.08 -28.35 25.10
C MET A 108 -71.40 -27.99 25.78
N TYR A 109 -72.35 -28.92 25.78
CA TYR A 109 -73.62 -28.74 26.48
C TYR A 109 -73.41 -28.72 28.01
N LEU A 110 -72.56 -29.61 28.54
CA LEU A 110 -72.16 -29.60 29.95
C LEU A 110 -71.53 -28.26 30.36
N LEU A 111 -70.63 -27.70 29.56
CA LEU A 111 -70.02 -26.39 29.86
C LEU A 111 -71.06 -25.27 29.92
N LYS A 112 -72.04 -25.30 29.00
CA LYS A 112 -73.13 -24.34 28.99
C LYS A 112 -74.02 -24.49 30.22
N ASP A 113 -74.33 -25.71 30.63
CA ASP A 113 -75.22 -25.96 31.78
C ASP A 113 -74.56 -25.58 33.12
N ILE A 114 -73.30 -26.01 33.33
CA ILE A 114 -72.49 -25.62 34.50
C ILE A 114 -72.42 -24.10 34.66
N GLN A 115 -72.39 -23.35 33.54
CA GLN A 115 -72.37 -21.89 33.59
C GLN A 115 -73.73 -21.29 33.96
N VAL A 116 -74.83 -21.86 33.49
CA VAL A 116 -76.19 -21.39 33.80
C VAL A 116 -76.57 -21.68 35.25
N LEU A 117 -76.00 -22.74 35.84
CA LEU A 117 -76.29 -23.21 37.19
C LEU A 117 -75.16 -22.86 38.18
N GLU A 118 -75.11 -21.61 38.67
CA GLU A 118 -74.14 -21.22 39.71
C GLU A 118 -74.41 -21.86 41.11
N HIS A 119 -75.42 -22.73 41.25
CA HIS A 119 -75.77 -23.36 42.53
C HIS A 119 -76.25 -24.81 42.39
N LEU A 120 -75.35 -25.79 42.54
CA LEU A 120 -75.74 -27.14 42.96
C LEU A 120 -74.72 -27.74 43.94
N LYS A 121 -75.23 -28.12 45.13
CA LYS A 121 -74.53 -28.94 46.13
C LYS A 121 -74.55 -30.39 45.67
N THR A 122 -73.58 -30.82 44.88
CA THR A 122 -73.34 -32.25 44.60
C THR A 122 -72.26 -32.78 45.55
N GLN A 123 -72.66 -33.05 46.79
CA GLN A 123 -71.82 -33.73 47.79
C GLN A 123 -71.80 -35.26 47.60
N THR A 124 -72.30 -35.77 46.47
CA THR A 124 -72.55 -37.20 46.30
C THR A 124 -71.51 -37.96 45.47
N LEU A 125 -70.54 -37.33 44.82
CA LEU A 125 -69.39 -37.99 44.17
C LEU A 125 -68.17 -37.04 44.07
N ASN A 126 -66.95 -37.58 44.06
CA ASN A 126 -65.65 -36.93 44.28
C ASN A 126 -65.19 -35.80 43.32
N HIS A 127 -66.06 -35.18 42.51
CA HIS A 127 -65.68 -34.12 41.57
C HIS A 127 -66.45 -32.82 41.84
N SER A 128 -65.73 -31.70 41.95
CA SER A 128 -66.35 -30.38 42.03
C SER A 128 -66.83 -29.93 40.64
N PRO A 129 -67.78 -28.97 40.55
CA PRO A 129 -68.17 -28.35 39.27
C PRO A 129 -66.99 -27.75 38.51
N THR A 130 -65.95 -27.31 39.23
CA THR A 130 -64.71 -26.82 38.63
C THR A 130 -63.94 -27.95 37.96
N ASP A 131 -63.85 -29.13 38.58
CA ASP A 131 -63.16 -30.30 38.00
C ASP A 131 -63.86 -30.76 36.71
N LEU A 132 -65.20 -30.87 36.74
CA LEU A 132 -66.00 -31.25 35.57
C LEU A 132 -65.81 -30.27 34.40
N ARG A 133 -65.81 -28.96 34.68
CA ARG A 133 -65.54 -27.93 33.66
C ARG A 133 -64.14 -28.08 33.07
N GLN A 134 -63.12 -28.26 33.89
CA GLN A 134 -61.73 -28.41 33.43
C GLN A 134 -61.57 -29.65 32.54
N GLU A 135 -62.11 -30.79 32.99
CA GLU A 135 -62.05 -32.04 32.24
C GLU A 135 -62.87 -31.98 30.94
N ALA A 136 -64.05 -31.35 30.95
CA ALA A 136 -64.84 -31.16 29.74
C ALA A 136 -64.07 -30.34 28.69
N LEU A 137 -63.44 -29.24 29.10
CA LEU A 137 -62.58 -28.44 28.21
C LEU A 137 -61.39 -29.24 27.66
N ASP A 138 -60.75 -30.06 28.51
CA ASP A 138 -59.64 -30.93 28.10
C ASP A 138 -60.10 -32.00 27.11
N TYR A 139 -61.21 -32.68 27.36
CA TYR A 139 -61.74 -33.71 26.46
C TYR A 139 -62.29 -33.12 25.16
N ILE A 140 -62.83 -31.90 25.15
CA ILE A 140 -63.16 -31.20 23.90
C ILE A 140 -61.89 -30.96 23.08
N ALA A 141 -60.83 -30.44 23.72
CA ALA A 141 -59.54 -30.21 23.06
C ALA A 141 -58.93 -31.52 22.52
N ILE A 142 -58.91 -32.58 23.33
CA ILE A 142 -58.42 -33.91 22.91
C ILE A 142 -59.29 -34.47 21.78
N SER A 143 -60.61 -34.32 21.85
CA SER A 143 -61.50 -34.81 20.79
C SER A 143 -61.24 -34.07 19.47
N PHE A 144 -61.02 -32.75 19.50
CA PHE A 144 -60.63 -32.02 18.29
C PHE A 144 -59.23 -32.41 17.79
N SER A 145 -58.29 -32.77 18.68
CA SER A 145 -56.95 -33.21 18.25
C SER A 145 -56.99 -34.51 17.45
N GLU A 146 -57.95 -35.39 17.79
CA GLU A 146 -58.21 -36.66 17.08
C GLU A 146 -59.21 -36.49 15.91
N TYR A 147 -60.02 -35.43 15.90
CA TYR A 147 -61.10 -35.24 14.93
C TYR A 147 -61.11 -33.85 14.25
N GLY A 148 -60.54 -33.80 13.04
CA GLY A 148 -60.60 -32.64 12.13
C GLY A 148 -59.68 -31.47 12.48
N GLY A 149 -59.07 -31.48 13.65
CA GLY A 149 -57.96 -30.62 14.03
C GLY A 149 -58.26 -29.11 14.07
N PRO A 150 -57.24 -28.26 13.91
CA PRO A 150 -57.36 -26.81 14.15
C PRO A 150 -58.45 -26.14 13.31
N GLU A 151 -58.54 -26.51 12.02
CA GLU A 151 -59.49 -25.88 11.11
C GLU A 151 -60.93 -26.28 11.44
N ARG A 152 -61.19 -27.55 11.77
CA ARG A 152 -62.54 -27.96 12.20
C ARG A 152 -62.91 -27.32 13.54
N ALA A 153 -62.00 -27.29 14.50
CA ALA A 153 -62.22 -26.64 15.78
C ALA A 153 -62.57 -25.16 15.59
N LYS A 154 -61.80 -24.45 14.76
CA LYS A 154 -62.07 -23.05 14.41
C LYS A 154 -63.44 -22.86 13.77
N LEU A 155 -63.79 -23.64 12.74
CA LEU A 155 -65.08 -23.53 12.05
C LEU A 155 -66.26 -23.84 12.99
N PHE A 156 -66.14 -24.89 13.80
CA PHE A 156 -67.18 -25.28 14.76
C PHE A 156 -67.39 -24.21 15.83
N LEU A 157 -66.30 -23.72 16.43
CA LEU A 157 -66.38 -22.71 17.49
C LEU A 157 -66.88 -21.37 16.94
N GLN A 158 -66.46 -20.95 15.74
CA GLN A 158 -66.97 -19.73 15.10
C GLN A 158 -68.48 -19.79 14.80
N ALA A 159 -68.99 -20.97 14.44
CA ALA A 159 -70.40 -21.18 14.15
C ALA A 159 -71.26 -21.32 15.42
N THR A 160 -70.65 -21.47 16.59
CA THR A 160 -71.36 -21.63 17.85
C THR A 160 -71.83 -20.25 18.36
N PRO A 161 -73.15 -20.05 18.61
CA PRO A 161 -73.70 -18.74 19.01
C PRO A 161 -73.12 -18.18 20.31
N ASP A 162 -72.58 -19.04 21.16
CA ASP A 162 -72.07 -18.71 22.49
C ASP A 162 -70.55 -18.93 22.55
N ASN A 163 -69.80 -17.89 22.18
CA ASN A 163 -68.34 -17.92 22.02
C ASN A 163 -67.55 -17.87 23.34
N GLN A 164 -68.22 -18.06 24.48
CA GLN A 164 -67.65 -17.81 25.81
C GLN A 164 -66.56 -18.80 26.23
N PHE A 165 -66.56 -20.01 25.69
CA PHE A 165 -65.51 -21.04 25.96
C PHE A 165 -64.48 -21.16 24.83
N THR A 166 -64.70 -20.45 23.72
CA THR A 166 -63.88 -20.56 22.50
C THR A 166 -62.41 -20.21 22.78
N ASP A 167 -62.14 -19.27 23.68
CA ASP A 167 -60.79 -18.86 24.06
C ASP A 167 -60.05 -20.00 24.82
N GLU A 168 -60.69 -20.60 25.83
CA GLU A 168 -60.12 -21.67 26.65
C GLU A 168 -59.95 -22.97 25.86
N ILE A 169 -60.93 -23.33 25.02
CA ILE A 169 -60.86 -24.53 24.19
C ILE A 169 -59.69 -24.43 23.20
N LEU A 170 -59.54 -23.32 22.48
CA LEU A 170 -58.44 -23.15 21.52
C LEU A 170 -57.08 -23.12 22.22
N LYS A 171 -56.97 -22.51 23.41
CA LYS A 171 -55.73 -22.55 24.20
C LYS A 171 -55.36 -23.98 24.59
N ARG A 172 -56.31 -24.76 25.10
CA ARG A 172 -56.07 -26.17 25.48
C ARG A 172 -55.76 -27.05 24.28
N LEU A 173 -56.46 -26.87 23.17
CA LEU A 173 -56.18 -27.59 21.93
C LEU A 173 -54.75 -27.34 21.45
N GLY A 174 -54.29 -26.08 21.47
CA GLY A 174 -52.91 -25.75 21.16
C GLY A 174 -51.90 -26.40 22.12
N GLU A 175 -52.20 -26.44 23.43
CA GLU A 175 -51.38 -27.15 24.43
C GLU A 175 -51.35 -28.67 24.21
N VAL A 176 -52.49 -29.29 23.86
CA VAL A 176 -52.56 -30.72 23.52
C VAL A 176 -51.63 -31.01 22.35
N TYR A 177 -51.66 -30.19 21.30
CA TYR A 177 -50.76 -30.34 20.16
C TYR A 177 -49.29 -30.16 20.53
N LEU A 178 -48.95 -29.18 21.37
CA LEU A 178 -47.57 -29.01 21.86
C LEU A 178 -47.08 -30.23 22.65
N LYS A 179 -47.93 -30.81 23.52
CA LYS A 179 -47.62 -32.04 24.29
C LYS A 179 -47.43 -33.27 23.40
N GLN A 180 -48.17 -33.34 22.29
CA GLN A 180 -48.07 -34.40 21.28
C GLN A 180 -46.93 -34.18 20.27
N ASP A 181 -46.14 -33.10 20.40
CA ASP A 181 -45.11 -32.68 19.43
C ASP A 181 -45.64 -32.38 18.01
N ARG A 182 -46.95 -32.12 17.90
CA ARG A 182 -47.65 -31.73 16.67
C ARG A 182 -47.60 -30.22 16.47
N LEU A 183 -46.41 -29.73 16.15
CA LEU A 183 -46.08 -28.30 16.24
C LEU A 183 -46.80 -27.44 15.20
N ASP A 184 -47.08 -27.94 14.00
CA ASP A 184 -47.78 -27.19 12.96
C ASP A 184 -49.25 -26.95 13.35
N GLU A 185 -49.93 -27.99 13.83
CA GLU A 185 -51.31 -27.88 14.30
C GLU A 185 -51.43 -26.99 15.55
N ALA A 186 -50.43 -27.01 16.43
CA ALA A 186 -50.36 -26.07 17.55
C ALA A 186 -50.30 -24.62 17.05
N VAL A 187 -49.43 -24.33 16.05
CA VAL A 187 -49.30 -22.99 15.46
C VAL A 187 -50.60 -22.56 14.78
N GLU A 188 -51.23 -23.42 14.00
CA GLU A 188 -52.52 -23.13 13.36
C GLU A 188 -53.62 -22.82 14.40
N THR A 189 -53.69 -23.62 15.47
CA THR A 189 -54.63 -23.40 16.57
C THR A 189 -54.39 -22.06 17.25
N PHE A 190 -53.14 -21.74 17.58
CA PHE A 190 -52.81 -20.46 18.21
C PHE A 190 -53.03 -19.27 17.27
N ARG A 191 -52.85 -19.41 15.95
CA ARG A 191 -53.21 -18.38 14.97
C ARG A 191 -54.71 -18.16 14.91
N ALA A 192 -55.50 -19.23 14.95
CA ALA A 192 -56.96 -19.14 15.02
C ALA A 192 -57.40 -18.38 16.28
N TYR A 193 -56.80 -18.71 17.43
CA TYR A 193 -57.02 -17.99 18.69
C TYR A 193 -56.70 -16.50 18.55
N LEU A 194 -55.53 -16.13 18.04
CA LEU A 194 -55.11 -14.73 17.90
C LEU A 194 -55.96 -13.94 16.88
N GLY A 195 -56.53 -14.63 15.89
CA GLY A 195 -57.46 -14.03 14.94
C GLY A 195 -58.81 -13.69 15.58
N LEU A 196 -59.30 -14.55 16.46
CA LEU A 196 -60.58 -14.35 17.17
C LEU A 196 -60.46 -13.41 18.37
N PHE A 197 -59.34 -13.48 19.09
CA PHE A 197 -59.09 -12.73 20.33
C PHE A 197 -57.84 -11.84 20.23
N PRO A 198 -57.75 -10.93 19.24
CA PRO A 198 -56.54 -10.14 19.01
C PRO A 198 -56.19 -9.21 20.18
N PHE A 199 -57.15 -8.88 21.05
CA PHE A 199 -57.01 -8.00 22.22
C PHE A 199 -57.02 -8.74 23.57
N ALA A 200 -56.96 -10.07 23.59
CA ALA A 200 -56.89 -10.82 24.84
C ALA A 200 -55.59 -10.52 25.60
N LYS A 201 -55.66 -10.57 26.94
CA LYS A 201 -54.53 -10.23 27.84
C LYS A 201 -53.33 -11.17 27.66
N ASP A 202 -53.60 -12.43 27.35
CA ASP A 202 -52.64 -13.51 27.12
C ASP A 202 -52.22 -13.65 25.64
N ALA A 203 -52.78 -12.86 24.73
CA ALA A 203 -52.43 -12.89 23.30
C ALA A 203 -50.90 -12.78 23.03
N PRO A 204 -50.12 -11.91 23.71
CA PRO A 204 -48.66 -11.90 23.54
C PRO A 204 -47.99 -13.23 23.91
N LYS A 205 -48.49 -13.94 24.93
CA LYS A 205 -47.99 -15.26 25.34
C LYS A 205 -48.33 -16.32 24.31
N ILE A 206 -49.53 -16.27 23.75
CA ILE A 206 -49.93 -17.19 22.68
C ILE A 206 -49.07 -16.98 21.43
N GLN A 207 -48.79 -15.73 21.06
CA GLN A 207 -47.84 -15.43 19.99
C GLN A 207 -46.42 -15.94 20.33
N LYS A 208 -46.00 -15.88 21.60
CA LYS A 208 -44.73 -16.47 22.05
C LYS A 208 -44.69 -17.98 21.87
N LYS A 209 -45.80 -18.70 22.14
CA LYS A 209 -45.90 -20.15 21.88
C LYS A 209 -45.74 -20.50 20.41
N ILE A 210 -46.25 -19.66 19.50
CA ILE A 210 -46.00 -19.81 18.05
C ILE A 210 -44.50 -19.68 17.73
N ILE A 211 -43.82 -18.71 18.35
CA ILE A 211 -42.37 -18.53 18.18
C ILE A 211 -41.62 -19.76 18.70
N ASP A 212 -41.98 -20.27 19.89
CA ASP A 212 -41.36 -21.45 20.51
C ASP A 212 -41.57 -22.72 19.69
N ALA A 213 -42.76 -22.92 19.13
CA ALA A 213 -43.04 -24.05 18.24
C ALA A 213 -42.13 -24.03 17.00
N TYR A 214 -41.97 -22.87 16.36
CA TYR A 214 -41.05 -22.74 15.23
C TYR A 214 -39.56 -22.87 15.61
N GLU A 215 -39.16 -22.40 16.79
CA GLU A 215 -37.80 -22.63 17.31
C GLU A 215 -37.54 -24.12 17.53
N LYS A 216 -38.51 -24.86 18.10
CA LYS A 216 -38.41 -26.32 18.31
C LYS A 216 -38.32 -27.11 17.00
N GLN A 217 -38.95 -26.62 15.93
CA GLN A 217 -38.83 -27.15 14.57
C GLN A 217 -37.51 -26.76 13.86
N TRP A 218 -36.65 -25.94 14.47
CA TRP A 218 -35.49 -25.32 13.82
C TRP A 218 -35.85 -24.43 12.61
N ASN A 219 -37.10 -23.98 12.51
CA ASN A 219 -37.57 -23.10 11.45
C ASN A 219 -37.33 -21.62 11.81
N LEU A 220 -36.08 -21.19 11.68
CA LEU A 220 -35.64 -19.86 12.08
C LEU A 220 -36.33 -18.72 11.31
N ILE A 221 -36.65 -18.95 10.04
CA ILE A 221 -37.36 -17.96 9.18
C ILE A 221 -38.78 -17.72 9.72
N ALA A 222 -39.54 -18.80 9.94
CA ALA A 222 -40.90 -18.69 10.46
C ALA A 222 -40.93 -18.14 11.89
N SER A 223 -39.97 -18.57 12.73
CA SER A 223 -39.78 -18.04 14.08
C SER A 223 -39.52 -16.53 14.07
N ASN A 224 -38.61 -16.04 13.23
CA ASN A 224 -38.32 -14.60 13.15
C ASN A 224 -39.50 -13.78 12.57
N LYS A 225 -40.25 -14.35 11.62
CA LYS A 225 -41.50 -13.76 11.14
C LYS A 225 -42.53 -13.62 12.27
N ALA A 226 -42.65 -14.65 13.11
CA ALA A 226 -43.51 -14.63 14.29
C ALA A 226 -43.03 -13.63 15.36
N ARG A 227 -41.70 -13.45 15.55
CA ARG A 227 -41.14 -12.36 16.38
C ARG A 227 -41.52 -10.99 15.84
N SER A 228 -41.42 -10.77 14.53
CA SER A 228 -41.83 -9.49 13.91
C SER A 228 -43.33 -9.20 14.10
N GLN A 229 -44.19 -10.23 14.05
CA GLN A 229 -45.61 -10.10 14.38
C GLN A 229 -45.81 -9.73 15.86
N LEU A 230 -45.08 -10.37 16.78
CA LEU A 230 -45.14 -10.04 18.21
C LEU A 230 -44.79 -8.57 18.47
N ILE A 231 -43.68 -8.10 17.90
CA ILE A 231 -43.20 -6.71 18.04
C ILE A 231 -44.25 -5.73 17.51
N ARG A 232 -44.78 -5.98 16.30
CA ARG A 232 -45.75 -5.09 15.67
C ARG A 232 -47.09 -5.04 16.41
N ASN A 233 -47.58 -6.20 16.82
CA ASN A 233 -48.93 -6.32 17.37
C ASN A 233 -48.99 -5.98 18.88
N TYR A 234 -47.88 -6.12 19.61
CA TYR A 234 -47.85 -6.00 21.08
C TYR A 234 -46.78 -5.06 21.64
N GLY A 235 -46.05 -4.33 20.79
CA GLY A 235 -45.07 -3.32 21.23
C GLY A 235 -45.69 -2.07 21.86
N PRO A 236 -44.86 -1.15 22.41
CA PRO A 236 -45.33 0.04 23.13
C PRO A 236 -46.33 0.92 22.36
N ASN A 237 -46.18 0.95 21.04
CA ASN A 237 -47.01 1.76 20.13
C ASN A 237 -48.14 0.97 19.45
N SER A 238 -48.38 -0.28 19.85
CA SER A 238 -49.36 -1.14 19.20
C SER A 238 -50.80 -0.84 19.64
N LEU A 239 -51.76 -1.16 18.77
CA LEU A 239 -53.18 -1.03 19.10
C LEU A 239 -53.59 -1.91 20.29
N TRP A 240 -52.96 -3.08 20.45
CA TRP A 240 -53.18 -3.93 21.63
C TRP A 240 -52.75 -3.24 22.91
N TYR A 241 -51.56 -2.64 22.92
CA TYR A 241 -51.01 -1.95 24.08
C TYR A 241 -51.88 -0.75 24.49
N GLN A 242 -52.50 -0.08 23.52
CA GLN A 242 -53.45 1.01 23.78
C GLN A 242 -54.79 0.51 24.36
N LYS A 243 -55.34 -0.61 23.84
CA LYS A 243 -56.67 -1.09 24.21
C LYS A 243 -56.73 -1.90 25.51
N VAL A 244 -55.69 -2.68 25.82
CA VAL A 244 -55.66 -3.47 27.06
C VAL A 244 -55.42 -2.52 28.23
N SER A 245 -56.18 -2.64 29.33
CA SER A 245 -56.01 -1.82 30.55
C SER A 245 -55.09 -2.46 31.59
N ASP A 246 -54.89 -3.77 31.51
CA ASP A 246 -54.12 -4.56 32.47
C ASP A 246 -52.61 -4.26 32.40
N GLN A 247 -52.07 -3.66 33.46
CA GLN A 247 -50.67 -3.24 33.52
C GLN A 247 -49.69 -4.41 33.61
N ASN A 248 -50.07 -5.50 34.28
CA ASN A 248 -49.22 -6.69 34.37
C ASN A 248 -49.10 -7.36 33.00
N ALA A 249 -50.21 -7.48 32.27
CA ALA A 249 -50.21 -7.99 30.90
C ALA A 249 -49.36 -7.11 29.97
N LYS A 250 -49.44 -5.78 30.10
CA LYS A 250 -48.59 -4.85 29.34
C LYS A 250 -47.11 -5.03 29.65
N ALA A 251 -46.73 -5.07 30.93
CA ALA A 251 -45.35 -5.25 31.35
C ALA A 251 -44.77 -6.57 30.83
N GLU A 252 -45.56 -7.65 30.89
CA GLU A 252 -45.16 -8.94 30.36
C GLU A 252 -45.05 -8.95 28.84
N ALA A 253 -45.98 -8.32 28.13
CA ALA A 253 -45.90 -8.12 26.68
C ALA A 253 -44.62 -7.38 26.28
N LEU A 254 -44.27 -6.30 26.99
CA LEU A 254 -43.04 -5.55 26.73
C LEU A 254 -41.78 -6.39 27.01
N LYS A 255 -41.79 -7.27 28.02
CA LYS A 255 -40.70 -8.22 28.27
C LYS A 255 -40.52 -9.19 27.08
N LEU A 256 -41.61 -9.66 26.49
CA LEU A 256 -41.54 -10.53 25.30
C LEU A 256 -41.12 -9.76 24.05
N VAL A 257 -41.61 -8.53 23.87
CA VAL A 257 -41.27 -7.67 22.72
C VAL A 257 -39.79 -7.29 22.73
N LYS A 258 -39.23 -6.91 23.89
CA LYS A 258 -37.80 -6.59 23.98
C LYS A 258 -36.92 -7.80 23.69
N ASP A 259 -37.28 -9.01 24.16
CA ASP A 259 -36.56 -10.25 23.81
C ASP A 259 -36.67 -10.55 22.31
N ALA A 260 -37.86 -10.37 21.73
CA ALA A 260 -38.09 -10.57 20.31
C ALA A 260 -37.31 -9.57 19.43
N LEU A 261 -37.22 -8.29 19.81
CA LEU A 261 -36.41 -7.28 19.11
C LEU A 261 -34.93 -7.66 19.14
N TYR A 262 -34.41 -8.01 20.31
CA TYR A 262 -33.03 -8.44 20.47
C TYR A 262 -32.71 -9.68 19.60
N LYS A 263 -33.51 -10.75 19.72
CA LYS A 263 -33.32 -11.98 18.93
C LYS A 263 -33.52 -11.77 17.43
N SER A 264 -34.44 -10.88 17.05
CA SER A 264 -34.69 -10.55 15.64
C SER A 264 -33.52 -9.79 15.02
N GLY A 265 -32.94 -8.82 15.75
CA GLY A 265 -31.72 -8.14 15.32
C GLY A 265 -30.54 -9.10 15.15
N ILE A 266 -30.33 -10.00 16.12
CA ILE A 266 -29.27 -11.03 16.06
C ILE A 266 -29.50 -11.99 14.89
N TYR A 267 -30.73 -12.43 14.66
CA TYR A 267 -31.06 -13.29 13.52
C TYR A 267 -30.64 -12.64 12.20
N HIS A 268 -31.05 -11.39 11.95
CA HIS A 268 -30.71 -10.68 10.73
C HIS A 268 -29.19 -10.43 10.61
N GLN A 269 -28.52 -10.13 11.72
CA GLN A 269 -27.07 -9.98 11.73
C GLN A 269 -26.33 -11.30 11.41
N LEU A 270 -26.83 -12.44 11.88
CA LEU A 270 -26.28 -13.77 11.55
C LEU A 270 -26.53 -14.14 10.08
N GLN A 271 -27.75 -13.90 9.58
CA GLN A 271 -28.06 -14.12 8.17
C GLN A 271 -27.21 -13.26 7.24
N ALA A 272 -26.97 -11.99 7.60
CA ALA A 272 -26.03 -11.15 6.88
C ALA A 272 -24.63 -11.76 6.83
N ARG A 273 -24.12 -12.30 7.95
CA ARG A 273 -22.79 -12.93 8.02
C ARG A 273 -22.71 -14.19 7.14
N GLU A 274 -23.73 -15.05 7.19
CA GLU A 274 -23.81 -16.25 6.35
C GLU A 274 -23.88 -15.91 4.85
N ALA A 275 -24.57 -14.82 4.51
CA ALA A 275 -24.70 -14.31 3.15
C ALA A 275 -23.61 -13.30 2.74
N ASN A 276 -22.42 -13.38 3.34
CA ASN A 276 -21.26 -12.53 3.03
C ASN A 276 -21.53 -11.01 3.17
N ASN A 277 -22.03 -10.60 4.33
CA ASN A 277 -22.44 -9.24 4.68
C ASN A 277 -23.56 -8.70 3.78
N ASP A 278 -24.62 -9.49 3.57
CA ASP A 278 -25.79 -9.03 2.82
C ASP A 278 -26.34 -7.71 3.38
N ARG A 279 -26.45 -6.71 2.49
CA ARG A 279 -26.81 -5.34 2.88
C ARG A 279 -28.25 -5.24 3.37
N GLN A 280 -29.18 -6.03 2.83
CA GLN A 280 -30.59 -5.95 3.24
C GLN A 280 -30.77 -6.52 4.64
N GLU A 281 -30.16 -7.65 4.92
CA GLU A 281 -30.15 -8.25 6.26
C GLU A 281 -29.51 -7.33 7.31
N LEU A 282 -28.40 -6.64 6.98
CA LEU A 282 -27.81 -5.65 7.87
C LEU A 282 -28.74 -4.45 8.13
N LEU A 283 -29.45 -3.95 7.11
CA LEU A 283 -30.41 -2.86 7.28
C LEU A 283 -31.58 -3.26 8.19
N LEU A 284 -32.05 -4.51 8.08
CA LEU A 284 -33.09 -5.06 8.97
C LEU A 284 -32.57 -5.16 10.40
N ALA A 285 -31.35 -5.65 10.62
CA ALA A 285 -30.72 -5.69 11.94
C ALA A 285 -30.61 -4.28 12.56
N ILE A 286 -30.10 -3.31 11.79
CA ILE A 286 -30.01 -1.89 12.18
C ILE A 286 -31.38 -1.35 12.60
N GLN A 287 -32.43 -1.64 11.83
CA GLN A 287 -33.78 -1.21 12.16
C GLN A 287 -34.26 -1.80 13.50
N LYS A 288 -34.03 -3.09 13.75
CA LYS A 288 -34.41 -3.75 15.01
C LYS A 288 -33.65 -3.17 16.20
N TYR A 289 -32.33 -2.97 16.07
CA TYR A 289 -31.51 -2.40 17.15
C TYR A 289 -31.88 -0.94 17.45
N ARG A 290 -32.08 -0.10 16.43
CA ARG A 290 -32.56 1.27 16.61
C ARG A 290 -33.93 1.30 17.30
N GLN A 291 -34.84 0.41 16.91
CA GLN A 291 -36.14 0.31 17.58
C GLN A 291 -35.98 -0.11 19.04
N PHE A 292 -35.13 -1.10 19.34
CA PHE A 292 -34.86 -1.52 20.71
C PHE A 292 -34.35 -0.36 21.57
N LEU A 293 -33.33 0.36 21.11
CA LEU A 293 -32.72 1.46 21.86
C LEU A 293 -33.68 2.64 22.06
N LYS A 294 -34.61 2.85 21.12
CA LYS A 294 -35.66 3.87 21.23
C LYS A 294 -36.74 3.46 22.24
N ASP A 295 -37.23 2.23 22.15
CA ASP A 295 -38.37 1.75 22.93
C ASP A 295 -37.93 1.32 24.35
N PHE A 296 -36.67 0.93 24.55
CA PHE A 296 -36.12 0.39 25.80
C PHE A 296 -34.68 0.90 26.10
N PRO A 297 -34.46 2.23 26.21
CA PRO A 297 -33.12 2.80 26.38
C PRO A 297 -32.42 2.38 27.69
N ASP A 298 -33.17 2.11 28.76
CA ASP A 298 -32.64 1.76 30.09
C ASP A 298 -32.45 0.24 30.30
N ASP A 299 -32.67 -0.61 29.28
CA ASP A 299 -32.49 -2.06 29.42
C ASP A 299 -31.01 -2.42 29.62
N GLU A 300 -30.73 -3.43 30.44
CA GLU A 300 -29.36 -3.85 30.76
C GLU A 300 -28.53 -4.30 29.54
N ARG A 301 -29.19 -4.60 28.42
CA ARG A 301 -28.55 -5.00 27.15
C ARG A 301 -28.37 -3.83 26.18
N ALA A 302 -28.78 -2.61 26.54
CA ALA A 302 -28.75 -1.46 25.64
C ALA A 302 -27.33 -1.14 25.15
N ASP A 303 -26.32 -1.23 26.01
CA ASP A 303 -24.92 -1.03 25.65
C ASP A 303 -24.45 -2.04 24.58
N LYS A 304 -24.76 -3.32 24.79
CA LYS A 304 -24.45 -4.42 23.86
C LYS A 304 -25.17 -4.27 22.53
N ILE A 305 -26.44 -3.88 22.57
CA ILE A 305 -27.25 -3.67 21.35
C ILE A 305 -26.75 -2.46 20.58
N ASN A 306 -26.35 -1.40 21.26
CA ASN A 306 -25.77 -0.22 20.63
C ASN A 306 -24.40 -0.52 20.01
N TYR A 307 -23.60 -1.38 20.65
CA TYR A 307 -22.38 -1.91 20.06
C TYR A 307 -22.67 -2.73 18.77
N PHE A 308 -23.65 -3.64 18.79
CA PHE A 308 -24.03 -4.40 17.58
C PHE A 308 -24.64 -3.53 16.47
N LEU A 309 -25.37 -2.48 16.83
CA LEU A 309 -25.83 -1.47 15.88
C LEU A 309 -24.65 -0.82 15.17
N ALA A 310 -23.63 -0.40 15.93
CA ALA A 310 -22.41 0.17 15.38
C ALA A 310 -21.64 -0.82 14.49
N GLU A 311 -21.56 -2.10 14.85
CA GLU A 311 -20.98 -3.15 14.00
C GLU A 311 -21.72 -3.29 12.66
N CYS A 312 -23.06 -3.30 12.68
CA CYS A 312 -23.84 -3.39 11.46
C CYS A 312 -23.68 -2.13 10.59
N LEU A 313 -23.63 -0.94 11.20
CA LEU A 313 -23.38 0.32 10.48
C LEU A 313 -22.00 0.33 9.81
N TYR A 314 -20.99 -0.16 10.51
CA TYR A 314 -19.65 -0.33 9.97
C TYR A 314 -19.66 -1.30 8.77
N ALA A 315 -20.35 -2.43 8.90
CA ALA A 315 -20.43 -3.44 7.83
C ALA A 315 -21.13 -2.93 6.56
N ILE A 316 -22.11 -2.03 6.67
CA ILE A 316 -22.76 -1.40 5.49
C ILE A 316 -21.97 -0.23 4.89
N GLY A 317 -20.84 0.14 5.50
CA GLY A 317 -19.97 1.24 5.08
C GLY A 317 -20.39 2.63 5.58
N ASP A 318 -21.33 2.71 6.52
CA ASP A 318 -21.73 3.97 7.17
C ASP A 318 -20.83 4.24 8.38
N TYR A 319 -19.55 4.50 8.08
CA TYR A 319 -18.49 4.54 9.08
C TYR A 319 -18.62 5.72 10.06
N GLU A 320 -19.08 6.89 9.61
CA GLU A 320 -19.27 8.04 10.49
C GLU A 320 -20.37 7.79 11.52
N THR A 321 -21.51 7.24 11.08
CA THR A 321 -22.60 6.89 12.00
C THR A 321 -22.20 5.74 12.91
N ALA A 322 -21.46 4.74 12.41
CA ALA A 322 -20.90 3.68 13.23
C ALA A 322 -20.01 4.22 14.35
N ALA A 323 -19.12 5.17 14.02
CA ALA A 323 -18.24 5.81 15.00
C ALA A 323 -19.03 6.56 16.08
N GLN A 324 -20.10 7.26 15.69
CA GLN A 324 -20.99 7.94 16.63
C GLN A 324 -21.69 6.97 17.58
N GLU A 325 -22.21 5.85 17.07
CA GLU A 325 -22.85 4.83 17.92
C GLU A 325 -21.84 4.13 18.84
N TYR A 326 -20.63 3.82 18.36
CA TYR A 326 -19.54 3.34 19.23
C TYR A 326 -19.20 4.37 20.32
N LYS A 327 -19.15 5.66 20.00
CA LYS A 327 -18.91 6.72 20.97
C LYS A 327 -19.96 6.73 22.09
N LYS A 328 -21.24 6.54 21.75
CA LYS A 328 -22.31 6.40 22.76
C LYS A 328 -22.06 5.19 23.69
N VAL A 329 -21.59 4.06 23.17
CA VAL A 329 -21.23 2.89 24.02
C VAL A 329 -20.16 3.27 25.05
N VAL A 330 -19.21 4.13 24.69
CA VAL A 330 -18.12 4.56 25.56
C VAL A 330 -18.59 5.51 26.68
N PHE A 331 -19.48 6.44 26.36
CA PHE A 331 -19.79 7.60 27.22
C PHE A 331 -21.20 7.61 27.83
N ASP A 332 -22.22 7.07 27.15
CA ASP A 332 -23.62 7.23 27.57
C ASP A 332 -24.03 6.16 28.59
N TYR A 333 -23.30 5.04 28.68
CA TYR A 333 -23.60 3.94 29.58
C TYR A 333 -22.66 3.93 30.80
N LYS A 334 -23.23 3.81 32.01
CA LYS A 334 -22.47 3.83 33.27
C LYS A 334 -21.39 2.76 33.38
N LYS A 335 -21.62 1.58 32.78
CA LYS A 335 -20.68 0.45 32.74
C LYS A 335 -21.02 -0.41 31.52
N SER A 336 -20.06 -0.60 30.62
CA SER A 336 -20.19 -1.51 29.49
C SER A 336 -18.99 -2.44 29.41
N SER A 337 -19.22 -3.73 29.17
CA SER A 337 -18.14 -4.68 28.87
C SER A 337 -17.49 -4.44 27.51
N TYR A 338 -18.09 -3.59 26.67
CA TYR A 338 -17.63 -3.25 25.33
C TYR A 338 -16.91 -1.90 25.28
N GLN A 339 -16.65 -1.24 26.41
CA GLN A 339 -16.14 0.13 26.43
C GLN A 339 -14.80 0.27 25.68
N GLU A 340 -13.83 -0.61 25.93
CA GLU A 340 -12.54 -0.57 25.26
C GLU A 340 -12.66 -0.92 23.76
N GLN A 341 -13.39 -1.98 23.42
CA GLN A 341 -13.61 -2.36 22.02
C GLN A 341 -14.36 -1.28 21.24
N ALA A 342 -15.35 -0.64 21.86
CA ALA A 342 -16.10 0.46 21.25
C ALA A 342 -15.23 1.70 21.05
N ALA A 343 -14.40 2.07 22.04
CA ALA A 343 -13.47 3.20 21.89
C ALA A 343 -12.49 2.95 20.75
N TYR A 344 -11.93 1.75 20.66
CA TYR A 344 -11.05 1.34 19.58
C TYR A 344 -11.77 1.34 18.21
N ASN A 345 -12.95 0.73 18.13
CA ASN A 345 -13.72 0.64 16.88
C ASN A 345 -14.27 2.01 16.44
N CYS A 346 -14.50 2.95 17.36
CA CYS A 346 -14.82 4.34 17.04
C CYS A 346 -13.69 4.98 16.22
N ILE A 347 -12.45 4.84 16.67
CA ILE A 347 -11.25 5.32 15.96
C ILE A 347 -11.11 4.62 14.61
N LEU A 348 -11.26 3.29 14.55
CA LEU A 348 -11.18 2.55 13.27
C LEU A 348 -12.27 2.97 12.28
N SER A 349 -13.47 3.28 12.77
CA SER A 349 -14.57 3.75 11.94
C SER A 349 -14.25 5.12 11.36
N TYR A 350 -13.75 6.07 12.16
CA TYR A 350 -13.30 7.35 11.64
C TYR A 350 -12.08 7.24 10.71
N ASP A 351 -11.12 6.35 10.98
CA ASP A 351 -9.99 6.05 10.07
C ASP A 351 -10.50 5.58 8.69
N LYS A 352 -11.49 4.67 8.68
CA LYS A 352 -12.12 4.21 7.44
C LYS A 352 -12.89 5.30 6.72
N ALA A 353 -13.61 6.15 7.44
CA ALA A 353 -14.26 7.32 6.86
C ALA A 353 -13.24 8.25 6.19
N LEU A 354 -12.12 8.56 6.86
CA LEU A 354 -11.05 9.40 6.30
C LEU A 354 -10.43 8.81 5.03
N GLN A 355 -10.25 7.49 4.95
CA GLN A 355 -9.69 6.81 3.78
C GLN A 355 -10.62 6.85 2.55
N LEU A 356 -11.93 6.98 2.74
CA LEU A 356 -12.94 6.88 1.68
C LEU A 356 -13.57 8.23 1.31
N CYS A 357 -13.45 9.24 2.16
CA CYS A 357 -14.03 10.56 1.94
C CYS A 357 -13.14 11.45 1.07
N ASN A 358 -13.62 11.84 -0.12
CA ASN A 358 -13.00 12.84 -1.00
C ASN A 358 -13.46 14.29 -0.69
N TYR A 359 -13.84 14.59 0.55
CA TYR A 359 -14.21 15.97 0.90
C TYR A 359 -12.97 16.86 0.87
N SER A 360 -13.09 18.01 0.21
CA SER A 360 -12.12 19.10 0.30
C SER A 360 -12.87 20.36 0.73
N ARG A 361 -13.24 20.40 2.01
CA ARG A 361 -13.81 21.57 2.65
C ARG A 361 -12.96 21.90 3.88
N PRO A 362 -12.08 22.92 3.81
CA PRO A 362 -11.28 23.30 4.96
C PRO A 362 -12.19 23.72 6.11
N GLU A 363 -12.02 23.07 7.26
CA GLU A 363 -12.68 23.40 8.52
C GLU A 363 -11.64 23.70 9.60
N LYS A 364 -11.86 24.77 10.35
CA LYS A 364 -11.06 25.14 11.51
C LYS A 364 -11.73 24.66 12.77
N PHE A 365 -10.97 23.97 13.62
CA PHE A 365 -11.42 23.55 14.93
C PHE A 365 -10.35 23.77 15.99
N TYR A 366 -10.77 23.77 17.25
CA TYR A 366 -9.92 24.01 18.40
C TYR A 366 -9.69 22.70 19.14
N LEU A 367 -8.44 22.35 19.37
CA LEU A 367 -8.05 21.30 20.31
C LEU A 367 -7.82 21.94 21.68
N GLN A 368 -8.55 21.45 22.68
CA GLN A 368 -8.43 21.91 24.06
C GLN A 368 -7.60 20.89 24.85
N HIS A 369 -6.66 21.36 25.67
CA HIS A 369 -5.84 20.51 26.53
C HIS A 369 -5.02 19.41 25.81
N PHE A 370 -4.70 19.61 24.52
CA PHE A 370 -3.93 18.67 23.70
C PHE A 370 -2.63 18.27 24.40
N TYR A 371 -2.60 17.05 24.95
CA TYR A 371 -1.49 16.48 25.69
C TYR A 371 -0.75 17.46 26.62
N ASN A 372 -1.50 18.14 27.50
CA ASN A 372 -1.02 19.12 28.49
C ASN A 372 -0.48 20.44 27.92
N MET A 373 -0.87 20.82 26.69
CA MET A 373 -0.62 22.18 26.22
C MET A 373 -1.55 23.19 26.92
N PRO A 374 -1.02 24.33 27.40
CA PRO A 374 -1.81 25.33 28.13
C PRO A 374 -2.79 26.11 27.25
N ASP A 375 -2.49 26.21 25.94
CA ASP A 375 -3.26 27.02 24.99
C ASP A 375 -4.16 26.16 24.10
N SER A 376 -5.31 26.71 23.71
CA SER A 376 -6.16 26.12 22.67
C SER A 376 -5.46 26.19 21.32
N ILE A 377 -5.28 25.04 20.66
CA ILE A 377 -4.59 24.96 19.37
C ILE A 377 -5.62 25.00 18.25
N VAL A 378 -5.44 25.92 17.31
CA VAL A 378 -6.24 25.94 16.08
C VAL A 378 -5.65 24.95 15.08
N VAL A 379 -6.49 24.05 14.57
CA VAL A 379 -6.16 23.11 13.51
C VAL A 379 -7.10 23.36 12.34
N GLU A 380 -6.53 23.40 11.13
CA GLU A 380 -7.28 23.49 9.89
C GLU A 380 -7.08 22.18 9.12
N ALA A 381 -8.18 21.54 8.73
CA ALA A 381 -8.14 20.28 7.98
C ALA A 381 -9.14 20.31 6.84
N GLY A 382 -8.78 19.70 5.70
CA GLY A 382 -9.65 19.62 4.51
C GLY A 382 -10.86 18.69 4.66
N ASN A 383 -10.95 17.94 5.76
CA ASN A 383 -12.01 16.97 6.03
C ASN A 383 -12.53 17.14 7.48
N PRO A 384 -13.85 17.36 7.68
CA PRO A 384 -14.45 17.55 9.01
C PRO A 384 -14.27 16.34 9.93
N VAL A 385 -14.12 15.13 9.38
CA VAL A 385 -13.95 13.89 10.16
C VAL A 385 -12.64 13.90 10.95
N VAL A 386 -11.62 14.65 10.52
CA VAL A 386 -10.31 14.75 11.20
C VAL A 386 -10.48 15.20 12.64
N LYS A 387 -11.35 16.17 12.91
CA LYS A 387 -11.66 16.63 14.27
C LYS A 387 -12.18 15.49 15.14
N ASN A 388 -13.14 14.73 14.62
CA ASN A 388 -13.78 13.65 15.37
C ASN A 388 -12.82 12.47 15.59
N PHE A 389 -11.95 12.19 14.61
CA PHE A 389 -10.89 11.19 14.72
C PHE A 389 -9.90 11.56 15.83
N ILE A 390 -9.37 12.79 15.82
CA ILE A 390 -8.43 13.28 16.85
C ILE A 390 -9.08 13.22 18.23
N GLN A 391 -10.33 13.70 18.36
CA GLN A 391 -11.05 13.62 19.61
C GLN A 391 -11.23 12.17 20.08
N ALA A 392 -11.54 11.23 19.20
CA ALA A 392 -11.67 9.82 19.55
C ALA A 392 -10.34 9.21 20.03
N CYS A 393 -9.20 9.60 19.43
CA CYS A 393 -7.87 9.22 19.89
C CYS A 393 -7.58 9.78 21.29
N GLU A 394 -7.80 11.07 21.51
CA GLU A 394 -7.61 11.72 22.82
C GLU A 394 -8.50 11.09 23.90
N ASP A 395 -9.78 10.87 23.58
CA ASP A 395 -10.76 10.20 24.43
C ASP A 395 -10.25 8.80 24.83
N PHE A 396 -9.75 8.01 23.87
CA PHE A 396 -9.20 6.68 24.13
C PHE A 396 -7.98 6.74 25.06
N VAL A 397 -7.00 7.59 24.77
CA VAL A 397 -5.76 7.68 25.56
C VAL A 397 -6.05 8.17 26.98
N THR A 398 -7.05 9.05 27.14
CA THR A 398 -7.47 9.58 28.45
C THR A 398 -8.22 8.55 29.28
N LEU A 399 -9.16 7.82 28.66
CA LEU A 399 -10.00 6.83 29.35
C LEU A 399 -9.26 5.52 29.62
N LEU A 400 -8.38 5.10 28.70
CA LEU A 400 -7.73 3.79 28.69
C LEU A 400 -6.19 3.90 28.62
N PRO A 401 -5.53 4.69 29.51
CA PRO A 401 -4.10 4.98 29.40
C PRO A 401 -3.18 3.76 29.57
N LYS A 402 -3.72 2.63 30.06
CA LYS A 402 -3.02 1.36 30.27
C LYS A 402 -3.33 0.31 29.20
N SER A 403 -4.16 0.61 28.19
CA SER A 403 -4.46 -0.32 27.11
C SER A 403 -3.21 -0.56 26.25
N ASP A 404 -3.03 -1.80 25.79
CA ASP A 404 -1.93 -2.17 24.89
C ASP A 404 -2.01 -1.43 23.54
N HIS A 405 -3.19 -0.91 23.17
CA HIS A 405 -3.44 -0.16 21.93
C HIS A 405 -3.05 1.31 21.98
N VAL A 406 -2.73 1.87 23.17
CA VAL A 406 -2.47 3.33 23.31
C VAL A 406 -1.40 3.82 22.35
N THR A 407 -0.26 3.12 22.27
CA THR A 407 0.83 3.56 21.40
C THR A 407 0.55 3.37 19.91
N GLU A 408 -0.29 2.41 19.54
CA GLU A 408 -0.77 2.28 18.16
C GLU A 408 -1.66 3.47 17.78
N ILE A 409 -2.58 3.86 18.67
CA ILE A 409 -3.51 4.98 18.45
C ILE A 409 -2.75 6.30 18.36
N LEU A 410 -1.81 6.55 19.27
CA LEU A 410 -0.93 7.73 19.20
C LEU A 410 -0.16 7.78 17.87
N MET A 411 0.30 6.63 17.35
CA MET A 411 0.95 6.58 16.04
C MET A 411 -0.01 6.95 14.89
N LYS A 412 -1.27 6.51 14.94
CA LYS A 412 -2.30 6.88 13.95
C LYS A 412 -2.67 8.35 14.02
N GLU A 413 -2.84 8.89 15.23
CA GLU A 413 -3.12 10.30 15.46
C GLU A 413 -1.99 11.19 14.93
N ALA A 414 -0.74 10.86 15.26
CA ALA A 414 0.41 11.59 14.76
C ALA A 414 0.54 11.51 13.23
N GLN A 415 0.12 10.40 12.61
CA GLN A 415 0.09 10.28 11.15
C GLN A 415 -0.91 11.26 10.54
N ILE A 416 -2.12 11.38 11.11
CA ILE A 416 -3.11 12.37 10.64
C ILE A 416 -2.55 13.80 10.72
N PHE A 417 -1.83 14.14 11.79
CA PHE A 417 -1.18 15.45 11.87
C PHE A 417 -0.07 15.66 10.83
N ASN A 418 0.70 14.62 10.47
CA ASN A 418 1.64 14.73 9.35
C ASN A 418 0.93 14.93 8.02
N ASP A 419 -0.19 14.24 7.79
CA ASP A 419 -0.93 14.31 6.52
C ASP A 419 -1.57 15.68 6.28
N ILE A 420 -1.82 16.46 7.35
CA ILE A 420 -2.28 17.85 7.30
C ILE A 420 -1.14 18.88 7.51
N ASP A 421 0.13 18.46 7.34
CA ASP A 421 1.34 19.28 7.49
C ASP A 421 1.53 19.95 8.86
N ARG A 422 0.83 19.46 9.91
CA ARG A 422 1.00 19.87 11.31
C ARG A 422 2.06 19.02 12.01
N TYR A 423 3.26 19.04 11.43
CA TYR A 423 4.44 18.33 11.92
C TYR A 423 4.83 18.69 13.36
N ASP A 424 4.52 19.91 13.80
CA ASP A 424 4.71 20.36 15.18
C ASP A 424 3.90 19.53 16.18
N LEU A 425 2.62 19.27 15.87
CA LEU A 425 1.72 18.47 16.72
C LEU A 425 2.05 16.97 16.62
N ALA A 426 2.32 16.47 15.40
CA ALA A 426 2.75 15.09 15.20
C ALA A 426 3.99 14.75 16.05
N ARG A 427 5.01 15.63 16.04
CA ARG A 427 6.20 15.46 16.88
C ARG A 427 5.89 15.44 18.37
N LYS A 428 4.91 16.21 18.85
CA LYS A 428 4.52 16.20 20.27
C LYS A 428 3.96 14.85 20.68
N ILE A 429 3.15 14.23 19.83
CA ILE A 429 2.64 12.87 20.05
C ILE A 429 3.78 11.85 20.00
N TYR A 430 4.66 11.92 19.00
CA TYR A 430 5.83 11.01 18.93
C TYR A 430 6.75 11.15 20.15
N LEU A 431 6.95 12.39 20.64
CA LEU A 431 7.69 12.64 21.87
C LEU A 431 7.01 11.97 23.07
N LYS A 432 5.68 12.07 23.18
CA LYS A 432 4.92 11.37 24.23
C LYS A 432 5.15 9.86 24.21
N ILE A 433 5.13 9.23 23.02
CA ILE A 433 5.42 7.79 22.87
C ILE A 433 6.82 7.46 23.43
N ILE A 434 7.85 8.23 23.06
CA ILE A 434 9.21 7.91 23.50
C ILE A 434 9.50 8.27 24.97
N THR A 435 8.77 9.22 25.56
CA THR A 435 8.99 9.64 26.95
C THR A 435 8.15 8.87 27.96
N GLU A 436 6.88 8.63 27.66
CA GLU A 436 5.93 7.99 28.59
C GLU A 436 5.78 6.48 28.31
N TYR A 437 6.00 6.06 27.07
CA TYR A 437 5.85 4.66 26.63
C TYR A 437 7.15 4.13 26.02
N ALA A 438 8.30 4.42 26.64
CA ALA A 438 9.63 4.15 26.10
C ALA A 438 9.87 2.67 25.70
N ASN A 439 9.21 1.72 26.38
CA ASN A 439 9.30 0.28 26.09
C ASN A 439 8.37 -0.19 24.95
N SER A 440 7.58 0.71 24.36
CA SER A 440 6.66 0.39 23.28
C SER A 440 7.41 -0.07 22.01
N PRO A 441 6.88 -1.06 21.27
CA PRO A 441 7.43 -1.44 19.96
C PRO A 441 7.41 -0.28 18.94
N TYR A 442 6.65 0.78 19.20
CA TYR A 442 6.57 1.96 18.33
C TYR A 442 7.59 3.05 18.67
N ALA A 443 8.34 2.97 19.78
CA ALA A 443 9.26 4.04 20.19
C ALA A 443 10.33 4.36 19.12
N GLY A 444 10.97 3.33 18.55
CA GLY A 444 11.93 3.52 17.47
C GLY A 444 11.31 4.06 16.18
N LYS A 445 10.07 3.65 15.87
CA LYS A 445 9.32 4.20 14.72
C LYS A 445 8.94 5.66 14.96
N ALA A 446 8.54 6.04 16.17
CA ALA A 446 8.23 7.41 16.56
C ALA A 446 9.46 8.32 16.39
N MET A 447 10.65 7.90 16.84
CA MET A 447 11.89 8.65 16.61
C MET A 447 12.18 8.87 15.12
N MET A 448 12.00 7.82 14.30
CA MET A 448 12.13 7.94 12.84
C MET A 448 11.12 8.92 12.22
N MET A 449 9.88 8.95 12.72
CA MET A 449 8.86 9.88 12.25
C MET A 449 9.13 11.32 12.70
N ILE A 450 9.71 11.54 13.89
CA ILE A 450 10.20 12.88 14.28
C ILE A 450 11.25 13.36 13.28
N ALA A 451 12.24 12.53 12.95
CA ALA A 451 13.26 12.86 11.96
C ALA A 451 12.64 13.16 10.58
N GLN A 452 11.69 12.33 10.14
CA GLN A 452 10.99 12.50 8.87
C GLN A 452 10.15 13.79 8.83
N SER A 453 9.50 14.16 9.93
CA SER A 453 8.72 15.39 10.00
C SER A 453 9.61 16.64 9.80
N TYR A 454 10.81 16.65 10.41
CA TYR A 454 11.79 17.72 10.16
C TYR A 454 12.34 17.70 8.74
N PHE A 455 12.48 16.52 8.14
CA PHE A 455 12.89 16.39 6.74
C PHE A 455 11.84 16.99 5.80
N ASN A 456 10.56 16.76 6.06
CA ASN A 456 9.44 17.31 5.28
C ASN A 456 9.31 18.84 5.45
N GLU A 457 9.58 19.38 6.64
CA GLU A 457 9.73 20.83 6.89
C GLU A 457 11.00 21.44 6.26
N GLU A 458 11.78 20.65 5.50
CA GLU A 458 13.09 21.03 4.97
C GLU A 458 14.12 21.46 6.02
N ASN A 459 13.91 21.11 7.28
CA ASN A 459 14.87 21.30 8.36
C ASN A 459 15.82 20.10 8.43
N TYR A 460 16.61 19.95 7.37
CA TYR A 460 17.48 18.79 7.16
C TYR A 460 18.54 18.62 8.26
N ILE A 461 18.94 19.70 8.95
CA ILE A 461 19.88 19.64 10.06
C ILE A 461 19.24 18.93 11.26
N LYS A 462 18.03 19.35 11.66
CA LYS A 462 17.30 18.67 12.74
C LYS A 462 16.91 17.24 12.35
N ALA A 463 16.56 17.01 11.10
CA ALA A 463 16.28 15.66 10.60
C ALA A 463 17.50 14.73 10.79
N GLU A 464 18.69 15.14 10.35
CA GLU A 464 19.93 14.36 10.53
C GLU A 464 20.24 14.12 12.01
N GLN A 465 20.03 15.10 12.89
CA GLN A 465 20.22 14.94 14.35
C GLN A 465 19.30 13.86 14.93
N TRP A 466 18.03 13.84 14.52
CA TRP A 466 17.08 12.83 14.99
C TRP A 466 17.35 11.45 14.40
N TYR A 467 17.71 11.35 13.11
CA TYR A 467 18.16 10.07 12.55
C TYR A 467 19.42 9.57 13.26
N SER A 468 20.38 10.45 13.60
CA SER A 468 21.54 10.08 14.40
C SER A 468 21.14 9.59 15.80
N THR A 469 20.08 10.17 16.39
CA THR A 469 19.56 9.70 17.68
C THR A 469 19.08 8.25 17.56
N VAL A 470 18.34 7.90 16.50
CA VAL A 470 17.91 6.51 16.24
C VAL A 470 19.10 5.55 16.17
N VAL A 471 20.16 5.92 15.44
CA VAL A 471 21.37 5.09 15.31
C VAL A 471 22.05 4.87 16.66
N ASN A 472 22.12 5.90 17.49
CA ASN A 472 22.84 5.86 18.77
C ASN A 472 22.05 5.20 19.90
N THR A 473 20.72 5.34 19.92
CA THR A 473 19.88 4.83 21.02
C THR A 473 19.34 3.43 20.76
N LEU A 474 19.26 2.99 19.49
CA LEU A 474 18.68 1.69 19.11
C LEU A 474 19.62 0.87 18.21
N PRO A 475 20.90 0.66 18.61
CA PRO A 475 21.91 0.03 17.75
C PRO A 475 21.55 -1.39 17.30
N ASP A 476 20.81 -2.14 18.14
CA ASP A 476 20.43 -3.52 17.85
C ASP A 476 19.31 -3.65 16.79
N THR A 477 18.67 -2.54 16.42
CA THR A 477 17.59 -2.52 15.41
C THR A 477 18.12 -2.31 13.99
N ALA A 478 18.86 -3.29 13.48
CA ALA A 478 19.64 -3.17 12.23
C ALA A 478 18.84 -2.61 11.02
N ALA A 479 17.54 -2.90 10.90
CA ALA A 479 16.71 -2.36 9.83
C ALA A 479 16.42 -0.85 9.98
N LEU A 480 16.13 -0.38 11.20
CA LEU A 480 15.91 1.05 11.48
C LEU A 480 17.20 1.83 11.37
N VAL A 481 18.31 1.30 11.90
CA VAL A 481 19.64 1.89 11.81
C VAL A 481 20.03 2.11 10.35
N ARG A 482 19.95 1.07 9.49
CA ARG A 482 20.24 1.20 8.06
C ARG A 482 19.37 2.26 7.38
N LYS A 483 18.08 2.32 7.73
CA LYS A 483 17.17 3.32 7.15
C LYS A 483 17.53 4.74 7.63
N ALA A 484 17.87 4.91 8.90
CA ALA A 484 18.31 6.18 9.46
C ALA A 484 19.62 6.66 8.82
N GLU A 485 20.62 5.79 8.66
CA GLU A 485 21.89 6.13 8.00
C GLU A 485 21.69 6.62 6.55
N VAL A 486 20.83 5.95 5.78
CA VAL A 486 20.47 6.39 4.42
C VAL A 486 19.84 7.78 4.48
N MET A 487 18.86 7.98 5.37
CA MET A 487 18.18 9.27 5.50
C MET A 487 19.07 10.39 6.05
N MET A 488 20.09 10.09 6.86
CA MET A 488 21.11 11.06 7.28
C MET A 488 21.88 11.59 6.07
N SER A 489 22.34 10.68 5.20
CA SER A 489 22.99 11.08 3.95
C SER A 489 22.05 11.90 3.05
N SER A 490 20.79 11.47 2.91
CA SER A 490 19.79 12.16 2.08
C SER A 490 19.43 13.54 2.62
N SER A 491 19.38 13.70 3.94
CA SER A 491 19.16 15.00 4.60
C SER A 491 20.28 15.97 4.24
N ARG A 492 21.55 15.54 4.32
CA ARG A 492 22.69 16.37 3.93
C ARG A 492 22.70 16.71 2.45
N PHE A 493 22.37 15.75 1.58
CA PHE A 493 22.26 15.99 0.15
C PHE A 493 21.16 17.02 -0.16
N LYS A 494 19.98 16.89 0.45
CA LYS A 494 18.87 17.84 0.28
C LYS A 494 19.18 19.23 0.83
N LEU A 495 19.93 19.31 1.93
CA LEU A 495 20.47 20.58 2.43
C LEU A 495 21.39 21.24 1.38
N ALA A 496 22.22 20.45 0.72
CA ALA A 496 23.09 20.95 -0.34
C ALA A 496 22.29 21.44 -1.56
N GLU A 497 21.23 20.72 -1.96
CA GLU A 497 20.30 21.16 -3.00
C GLU A 497 19.60 22.48 -2.63
N LYS A 498 19.14 22.61 -1.38
CA LYS A 498 18.54 23.86 -0.89
C LYS A 498 19.51 25.05 -1.03
N TYR A 499 20.78 24.85 -0.70
CA TYR A 499 21.80 25.89 -0.93
C TYR A 499 22.04 26.17 -2.42
N ARG A 500 22.10 25.14 -3.27
CA ARG A 500 22.24 25.28 -4.72
C ARG A 500 21.08 26.10 -5.30
N ASP A 501 19.86 25.73 -4.96
CA ASP A 501 18.64 26.34 -5.50
C ASP A 501 18.45 27.77 -4.98
N SER A 502 19.01 28.10 -3.81
CA SER A 502 19.13 29.48 -3.30
C SER A 502 20.26 30.32 -3.94
N GLY A 503 21.04 29.74 -4.86
CA GLY A 503 22.19 30.39 -5.52
C GLY A 503 23.49 30.41 -4.70
N ASN A 504 23.51 29.84 -3.49
CA ASN A 504 24.72 29.74 -2.68
C ASN A 504 25.55 28.50 -3.06
N HIS A 505 26.17 28.55 -4.25
CA HIS A 505 26.91 27.42 -4.83
C HIS A 505 28.12 26.97 -3.98
N ILE A 506 28.76 27.88 -3.24
CA ILE A 506 29.90 27.54 -2.37
C ILE A 506 29.44 26.66 -1.21
N GLU A 507 28.37 27.05 -0.51
CA GLU A 507 27.84 26.22 0.57
C GLU A 507 27.20 24.94 0.05
N ALA A 508 26.56 24.99 -1.11
CA ALA A 508 26.06 23.78 -1.78
C ALA A 508 27.20 22.77 -2.02
N ALA A 509 28.31 23.20 -2.62
CA ALA A 509 29.46 22.35 -2.87
C ALA A 509 30.04 21.73 -1.59
N LYS A 510 30.13 22.54 -0.51
CA LYS A 510 30.59 22.07 0.80
C LYS A 510 29.64 21.03 1.40
N GLN A 511 28.33 21.28 1.37
CA GLN A 511 27.36 20.33 1.94
C GLN A 511 27.29 19.03 1.14
N PHE A 512 27.38 19.09 -0.19
CA PHE A 512 27.49 17.90 -1.04
C PHE A 512 28.77 17.10 -0.73
N ALA A 513 29.92 17.77 -0.63
CA ALA A 513 31.18 17.11 -0.27
C ALA A 513 31.15 16.50 1.13
N LEU A 514 30.50 17.17 2.10
CA LEU A 514 30.30 16.65 3.45
C LEU A 514 29.38 15.43 3.47
N ALA A 515 28.32 15.40 2.65
CA ALA A 515 27.43 14.25 2.53
C ALA A 515 28.21 13.00 2.08
N ALA A 516 29.07 13.14 1.07
CA ALA A 516 29.93 12.04 0.62
C ALA A 516 30.97 11.64 1.67
N MET A 517 31.61 12.62 2.33
CA MET A 517 32.68 12.36 3.29
C MET A 517 32.18 11.67 4.57
N ARG A 518 31.02 12.08 5.09
CA ARG A 518 30.42 11.47 6.29
C ARG A 518 29.82 10.10 6.03
N TYR A 519 29.30 9.88 4.81
CA TYR A 519 28.58 8.67 4.45
C TYR A 519 29.15 8.03 3.18
N PRO A 520 30.45 7.65 3.15
CA PRO A 520 31.13 7.26 1.91
C PRO A 520 30.59 5.97 1.28
N LYS A 521 29.92 5.13 2.07
CA LYS A 521 29.26 3.89 1.62
C LYS A 521 27.81 4.09 1.17
N SER A 522 27.25 5.30 1.32
CA SER A 522 25.87 5.58 0.90
C SER A 522 25.76 5.59 -0.62
N LYS A 523 24.61 5.12 -1.15
CA LYS A 523 24.33 5.12 -2.59
C LYS A 523 24.39 6.52 -3.22
N ILE A 524 24.20 7.57 -2.44
CA ILE A 524 24.22 8.96 -2.93
C ILE A 524 25.60 9.62 -2.83
N ALA A 525 26.59 8.97 -2.22
CA ALA A 525 27.88 9.60 -1.94
C ALA A 525 28.67 9.93 -3.22
N GLU A 526 28.63 9.01 -4.21
CA GLU A 526 29.18 9.23 -5.56
C GLU A 526 28.54 10.44 -6.22
N ALA A 527 27.19 10.47 -6.27
CA ALA A 527 26.43 11.57 -6.85
C ALA A 527 26.71 12.90 -6.12
N ALA A 528 26.86 12.87 -4.79
CA ALA A 528 27.15 14.05 -4.00
C ALA A 528 28.51 14.67 -4.37
N LEU A 529 29.58 13.89 -4.54
CA LEU A 529 30.87 14.45 -4.99
C LEU A 529 30.79 15.04 -6.40
N ILE A 530 30.08 14.38 -7.31
CA ILE A 530 29.90 14.88 -8.68
C ILE A 530 29.12 16.21 -8.65
N GLU A 531 28.02 16.29 -7.90
CA GLU A 531 27.26 17.52 -7.75
C GLU A 531 28.07 18.63 -7.08
N ALA A 532 28.91 18.29 -6.08
CA ALA A 532 29.85 19.24 -5.49
C ALA A 532 30.83 19.81 -6.53
N ALA A 533 31.37 18.97 -7.41
CA ALA A 533 32.27 19.40 -8.47
C ALA A 533 31.57 20.31 -9.49
N LYS A 534 30.34 19.94 -9.89
CA LYS A 534 29.49 20.75 -10.79
C LYS A 534 29.15 22.12 -10.23
N GLN A 535 28.99 22.26 -8.91
CA GLN A 535 28.78 23.58 -8.30
C GLN A 535 29.98 24.51 -8.52
N PHE A 536 31.20 23.99 -8.42
CA PHE A 536 32.40 24.79 -8.72
C PHE A 536 32.58 25.05 -10.21
N GLU A 537 32.20 24.09 -11.06
CA GLU A 537 32.15 24.28 -12.51
C GLU A 537 31.20 25.41 -12.90
N TYR A 538 29.99 25.44 -12.34
CA TYR A 538 28.99 26.48 -12.60
C TYR A 538 29.52 27.87 -12.23
N MET A 539 30.33 27.96 -11.16
CA MET A 539 30.99 29.19 -10.75
C MET A 539 32.22 29.57 -11.61
N GLY A 540 32.65 28.70 -12.52
CA GLY A 540 33.89 28.87 -13.29
C GLY A 540 35.18 28.60 -12.51
N ASP A 541 35.10 28.08 -11.27
CA ASP A 541 36.28 27.70 -10.48
C ASP A 541 36.77 26.30 -10.90
N THR A 542 37.38 26.24 -12.08
CA THR A 542 37.89 25.01 -12.69
C THR A 542 38.94 24.30 -11.82
N THR A 543 39.66 25.06 -10.98
CA THR A 543 40.69 24.51 -10.09
C THR A 543 40.05 23.71 -8.96
N LYS A 544 39.03 24.25 -8.29
CA LYS A 544 38.29 23.53 -7.25
C LYS A 544 37.44 22.40 -7.84
N ALA A 545 36.81 22.62 -8.99
CA ALA A 545 36.06 21.57 -9.68
C ALA A 545 36.96 20.34 -9.96
N ALA A 546 38.16 20.56 -10.53
CA ALA A 546 39.13 19.49 -10.75
C ALA A 546 39.55 18.79 -9.45
N GLN A 547 39.76 19.51 -8.35
CA GLN A 547 40.11 18.91 -7.05
C GLN A 547 39.00 17.99 -6.52
N VAL A 548 37.73 18.38 -6.68
CA VAL A 548 36.60 17.56 -6.22
C VAL A 548 36.42 16.32 -7.10
N TYR A 549 36.54 16.46 -8.43
CA TYR A 549 36.56 15.30 -9.32
C TYR A 549 37.73 14.36 -9.02
N GLU A 550 38.94 14.88 -8.78
CA GLU A 550 40.10 14.08 -8.38
C GLU A 550 39.82 13.28 -7.09
N LYS A 551 39.17 13.90 -6.11
CA LYS A 551 38.75 13.23 -4.87
C LYS A 551 37.72 12.12 -5.12
N PHE A 552 36.77 12.35 -6.04
CA PHE A 552 35.84 11.32 -6.49
C PHE A 552 36.57 10.14 -7.13
N LEU A 553 37.54 10.40 -8.00
CA LEU A 553 38.33 9.37 -8.68
C LEU A 553 39.19 8.55 -7.71
N ASP A 554 39.62 9.13 -6.59
CA ASP A 554 40.35 8.44 -5.53
C ASP A 554 39.44 7.55 -4.68
N GLN A 555 38.23 8.05 -4.35
CA GLN A 555 37.29 7.32 -3.49
C GLN A 555 36.49 6.25 -4.23
N TYR A 556 36.21 6.46 -5.51
CA TYR A 556 35.32 5.61 -6.31
C TYR A 556 35.97 5.13 -7.62
N PRO A 557 37.09 4.38 -7.57
CA PRO A 557 37.88 3.97 -8.75
C PRO A 557 37.18 2.96 -9.68
N TYR A 558 35.97 2.53 -9.33
CA TYR A 558 35.14 1.58 -10.08
C TYR A 558 33.74 2.13 -10.42
N SER A 559 33.49 3.43 -10.20
CA SER A 559 32.20 4.03 -10.54
C SER A 559 31.96 4.05 -12.06
N ASN A 560 30.70 3.95 -12.47
CA ASN A 560 30.30 4.13 -13.87
C ASN A 560 30.54 5.56 -14.37
N LEU A 561 30.70 6.54 -13.48
CA LEU A 561 31.00 7.93 -13.80
C LEU A 561 32.51 8.22 -13.85
N LEU A 562 33.35 7.19 -13.70
CA LEU A 562 34.81 7.34 -13.67
C LEU A 562 35.34 8.00 -14.94
N GLU A 563 34.90 7.56 -16.11
CA GLU A 563 35.43 8.03 -17.39
C GLU A 563 35.15 9.52 -17.60
N GLU A 564 33.91 9.94 -17.37
CA GLU A 564 33.50 11.34 -17.45
C GLU A 564 34.30 12.20 -16.47
N ALA A 565 34.38 11.78 -15.21
CA ALA A 565 35.13 12.51 -14.18
C ALA A 565 36.63 12.62 -14.50
N VAL A 566 37.25 11.58 -15.07
CA VAL A 566 38.65 11.62 -15.53
C VAL A 566 38.86 12.71 -16.58
N PHE A 567 38.05 12.71 -17.64
CA PHE A 567 38.19 13.66 -18.73
C PHE A 567 37.89 15.09 -18.28
N THR A 568 36.86 15.29 -17.46
CA THR A 568 36.48 16.60 -16.96
C THR A 568 37.57 17.18 -16.05
N ALA A 569 38.06 16.40 -15.07
CA ALA A 569 39.18 16.82 -14.21
C ALA A 569 40.44 17.14 -15.03
N ALA A 570 40.78 16.30 -16.00
CA ALA A 570 41.96 16.50 -16.82
C ALA A 570 41.85 17.76 -17.69
N LYS A 571 40.72 17.98 -18.38
CA LYS A 571 40.48 19.17 -19.21
C LYS A 571 40.52 20.48 -18.40
N TYR A 572 40.00 20.49 -17.19
CA TYR A 572 40.12 21.66 -16.31
C TYR A 572 41.56 21.92 -15.88
N ARG A 573 42.37 20.88 -15.66
CA ARG A 573 43.81 21.05 -15.43
C ARG A 573 44.52 21.55 -16.69
N GLU A 574 44.13 21.11 -17.88
CA GLU A 574 44.68 21.62 -19.16
C GLU A 574 44.36 23.10 -19.38
N SER A 575 43.14 23.54 -19.09
CA SER A 575 42.72 24.94 -19.30
C SER A 575 43.49 25.94 -18.42
N VAL A 576 44.03 25.49 -17.29
CA VAL A 576 44.91 26.27 -16.41
C VAL A 576 46.39 25.91 -16.57
N HIS A 577 46.76 25.22 -17.65
CA HIS A 577 48.13 24.82 -18.00
C HIS A 577 48.85 23.97 -16.95
N GLN A 578 48.12 23.25 -16.08
CA GLN A 578 48.65 22.27 -15.14
C GLN A 578 48.79 20.90 -15.84
N TRP A 579 49.63 20.87 -16.86
CA TRP A 579 49.81 19.73 -17.77
C TRP A 579 50.21 18.43 -17.05
N ASP A 580 50.97 18.52 -15.96
CA ASP A 580 51.42 17.36 -15.19
C ASP A 580 50.24 16.66 -14.48
N LYS A 581 49.34 17.46 -13.89
CA LYS A 581 48.13 16.96 -13.23
C LYS A 581 47.11 16.48 -14.26
N ALA A 582 46.95 17.19 -15.37
CA ALA A 582 46.11 16.76 -16.48
C ALA A 582 46.53 15.38 -17.00
N ALA A 583 47.83 15.19 -17.27
CA ALA A 583 48.36 13.90 -17.70
C ALA A 583 48.10 12.80 -16.66
N LYS A 584 48.33 13.06 -15.37
CA LYS A 584 48.04 12.10 -14.28
C LYS A 584 46.56 11.70 -14.25
N ASN A 585 45.66 12.66 -14.42
CA ASN A 585 44.21 12.38 -14.44
C ASN A 585 43.83 11.50 -15.62
N TYR A 586 44.26 11.84 -16.85
CA TYR A 586 44.01 10.99 -18.04
C TYR A 586 44.56 9.57 -17.86
N LEU A 587 45.75 9.42 -17.26
CA LEU A 587 46.37 8.12 -17.04
C LEU A 587 45.66 7.24 -15.99
N ARG A 588 44.62 7.73 -15.30
CA ARG A 588 43.76 6.86 -14.47
C ARG A 588 42.99 5.82 -15.28
N LEU A 589 42.79 6.07 -16.58
CA LEU A 589 42.20 5.09 -17.51
C LEU A 589 43.23 4.14 -18.14
N ARG A 590 44.53 4.32 -17.88
CA ARG A 590 45.64 3.61 -18.56
C ARG A 590 45.53 2.08 -18.51
N PHE A 591 45.01 1.51 -17.43
CA PHE A 591 44.86 0.06 -17.25
C PHE A 591 43.41 -0.37 -17.07
N LYS A 592 42.47 0.46 -17.50
CA LYS A 592 41.03 0.17 -17.43
C LYS A 592 40.57 -0.33 -18.80
N ASN A 593 39.70 -1.34 -18.81
CA ASN A 593 39.06 -1.82 -20.03
C ASN A 593 37.97 -0.82 -20.48
N SER A 594 38.40 0.34 -20.98
CA SER A 594 37.56 1.48 -21.34
C SER A 594 37.72 1.77 -22.83
N PRO A 595 36.63 2.06 -23.57
CA PRO A 595 36.72 2.50 -24.96
C PRO A 595 37.48 3.84 -25.09
N LEU A 596 37.54 4.63 -24.01
CA LEU A 596 38.24 5.91 -23.97
C LEU A 596 39.70 5.81 -23.52
N GLN A 597 40.20 4.61 -23.19
CA GLN A 597 41.59 4.39 -22.74
C GLN A 597 42.60 4.97 -23.74
N ALA A 598 42.46 4.64 -25.03
CA ALA A 598 43.37 5.13 -26.07
C ALA A 598 43.33 6.66 -26.18
N GLN A 599 42.13 7.25 -26.11
CA GLN A 599 41.96 8.70 -26.17
C GLN A 599 42.62 9.41 -24.96
N ALA A 600 42.49 8.84 -23.77
CA ALA A 600 43.09 9.39 -22.56
C ALA A 600 44.63 9.33 -22.60
N ILE A 601 45.20 8.19 -23.02
CA ILE A 601 46.66 8.04 -23.16
C ILE A 601 47.21 9.03 -24.20
N PHE A 602 46.50 9.22 -25.32
CA PHE A 602 46.87 10.21 -26.32
C PHE A 602 46.89 11.65 -25.76
N ALA A 603 45.85 12.03 -25.01
CA ALA A 603 45.77 13.34 -24.37
C ALA A 603 46.87 13.54 -23.31
N ALA A 604 47.19 12.50 -22.53
CA ALA A 604 48.32 12.52 -21.60
C ALA A 604 49.67 12.71 -22.32
N GLY A 605 49.86 12.05 -23.46
CA GLY A 605 51.05 12.23 -24.30
C GLY A 605 51.22 13.68 -24.78
N LYS A 606 50.12 14.32 -25.20
CA LYS A 606 50.11 15.74 -25.56
C LYS A 606 50.42 16.66 -24.38
N CYS A 607 49.91 16.34 -23.19
CA CYS A 607 50.25 17.08 -21.97
C CYS A 607 51.76 17.02 -21.68
N TYR A 608 52.39 15.85 -21.78
CA TYR A 608 53.85 15.73 -21.61
C TYR A 608 54.64 16.41 -22.73
N TYR A 609 54.10 16.47 -23.95
CA TYR A 609 54.71 17.22 -25.04
C TYR A 609 54.71 18.73 -24.74
N ASN A 610 53.62 19.28 -24.20
CA ASN A 610 53.57 20.68 -23.74
C ASN A 610 54.54 20.95 -22.58
N LEU A 611 54.77 19.97 -21.71
CA LEU A 611 55.80 20.03 -20.65
C LEU A 611 57.24 19.89 -21.16
N LYS A 612 57.42 19.47 -22.42
CA LYS A 612 58.72 19.09 -22.99
C LYS A 612 59.41 17.94 -22.23
N ASP A 613 58.63 17.08 -21.58
CA ASP A 613 59.13 15.85 -20.96
C ASP A 613 59.27 14.76 -22.04
N TRP A 614 60.32 14.87 -22.84
CA TRP A 614 60.52 14.06 -24.04
C TRP A 614 60.58 12.56 -23.75
N THR A 615 61.10 12.17 -22.58
CA THR A 615 61.12 10.78 -22.14
C THR A 615 59.72 10.24 -21.95
N LYS A 616 58.84 10.98 -21.25
CA LYS A 616 57.44 10.57 -21.10
C LYS A 616 56.65 10.65 -22.39
N VAL A 617 56.91 11.64 -23.26
CA VAL A 617 56.31 11.72 -24.61
C VAL A 617 56.53 10.43 -25.37
N VAL A 618 57.80 10.01 -25.50
CA VAL A 618 58.17 8.79 -26.22
C VAL A 618 57.51 7.56 -25.59
N ASN A 619 57.58 7.42 -24.26
CA ASN A 619 57.03 6.25 -23.57
C ASN A 619 55.50 6.16 -23.71
N ILE A 620 54.77 7.25 -23.47
CA ILE A 620 53.30 7.27 -23.50
C ILE A 620 52.78 7.12 -24.93
N PHE A 621 53.40 7.74 -25.93
CA PHE A 621 52.97 7.55 -27.31
C PHE A 621 53.33 6.17 -27.85
N ASN A 622 54.44 5.55 -27.46
CA ASN A 622 54.73 4.16 -27.82
C ASN A 622 53.66 3.20 -27.26
N GLU A 623 53.21 3.42 -26.03
CA GLU A 623 52.08 2.68 -25.46
C GLU A 623 50.78 2.95 -26.23
N TYR A 624 50.52 4.21 -26.60
CA TYR A 624 49.36 4.55 -27.43
C TYR A 624 49.37 3.80 -28.77
N LEU A 625 50.52 3.64 -29.43
CA LEU A 625 50.62 2.92 -30.72
C LEU A 625 50.17 1.45 -30.62
N ILE A 626 50.27 0.82 -29.45
CA ILE A 626 49.79 -0.55 -29.22
C ILE A 626 48.25 -0.61 -29.22
N LEU A 627 47.61 0.44 -28.71
CA LEU A 627 46.15 0.53 -28.55
C LEU A 627 45.46 1.20 -29.74
N CYS A 628 46.20 1.99 -30.52
CA CYS A 628 45.68 2.81 -31.59
C CYS A 628 45.24 1.97 -32.79
N LYS A 629 43.97 2.09 -33.17
CA LYS A 629 43.41 1.50 -34.40
C LYS A 629 43.25 2.51 -35.54
N ASP A 630 43.38 3.80 -35.24
CA ASP A 630 43.19 4.88 -36.21
C ASP A 630 44.51 5.27 -36.88
N ASP A 631 44.55 5.21 -38.20
CA ASP A 631 45.76 5.48 -38.98
C ASP A 631 46.23 6.93 -38.85
N ASN A 632 45.31 7.89 -38.70
CA ASN A 632 45.66 9.30 -38.62
C ASN A 632 46.34 9.64 -37.29
N ARG A 633 45.76 9.16 -36.18
CA ARG A 633 46.34 9.30 -34.85
C ARG A 633 47.63 8.50 -34.68
N PHE A 634 47.76 7.36 -35.36
CA PHE A 634 49.01 6.62 -35.40
C PHE A 634 50.14 7.45 -36.02
N ILE A 635 49.86 8.12 -37.16
CA ILE A 635 50.81 9.01 -37.83
C ILE A 635 51.16 10.23 -36.95
N GLU A 636 50.15 10.84 -36.33
CA GLU A 636 50.37 11.97 -35.41
C GLU A 636 51.24 11.56 -34.20
N ALA A 637 50.96 10.42 -33.57
CA ALA A 637 51.74 9.90 -32.45
C ALA A 637 53.20 9.61 -32.84
N LEU A 638 53.44 9.04 -34.03
CA LEU A 638 54.80 8.85 -34.55
C LEU A 638 55.55 10.19 -34.75
N SER A 639 54.84 11.28 -35.07
CA SER A 639 55.46 12.61 -35.19
C SER A 639 56.02 13.04 -33.83
N TYR A 640 55.20 12.94 -32.78
CA TYR A 640 55.62 13.28 -31.42
C TYR A 640 56.76 12.39 -30.91
N ILE A 641 56.75 11.08 -31.22
CA ILE A 641 57.85 10.16 -30.85
C ILE A 641 59.14 10.54 -31.57
N GLY A 642 59.08 10.79 -32.89
CA GLY A 642 60.24 11.15 -33.69
C GLY A 642 60.88 12.45 -33.20
N GLU A 643 60.06 13.45 -32.88
CA GLU A 643 60.51 14.71 -32.26
C GLU A 643 61.09 14.48 -30.86
N GLY A 644 60.43 13.67 -30.04
CA GLY A 644 60.91 13.32 -28.71
C GLY A 644 62.30 12.67 -28.73
N TYR A 645 62.58 11.77 -29.68
CA TYR A 645 63.93 11.22 -29.87
C TYR A 645 64.93 12.24 -30.41
N LEU A 646 64.49 13.13 -31.31
CA LEU A 646 65.35 14.16 -31.88
C LEU A 646 65.82 15.16 -30.82
N GLU A 647 64.93 15.60 -29.94
CA GLU A 647 65.23 16.51 -28.82
C GLU A 647 66.09 15.84 -27.73
N GLN A 648 66.04 14.50 -27.63
CA GLN A 648 66.95 13.71 -26.79
C GLN A 648 68.33 13.46 -27.44
N GLY A 649 68.58 13.98 -28.65
CA GLY A 649 69.83 13.75 -29.39
C GLY A 649 69.96 12.36 -30.03
N GLN A 650 68.89 11.54 -29.99
CA GLN A 650 68.87 10.20 -30.56
C GLN A 650 68.52 10.22 -32.06
N GLU A 651 69.34 10.92 -32.86
CA GLU A 651 69.04 11.24 -34.27
C GLU A 651 68.82 9.99 -35.14
N LYS A 652 69.53 8.89 -34.89
CA LYS A 652 69.37 7.64 -35.63
C LYS A 652 67.98 7.03 -35.45
N ILE A 653 67.47 7.04 -34.22
CA ILE A 653 66.15 6.49 -33.88
C ILE A 653 65.07 7.43 -34.39
N ALA A 654 65.22 8.74 -34.19
CA ALA A 654 64.32 9.75 -34.74
C ALA A 654 64.17 9.60 -36.27
N LEU A 655 65.28 9.42 -36.98
CA LEU A 655 65.29 9.19 -38.43
C LEU A 655 64.50 7.93 -38.82
N GLN A 656 64.66 6.83 -38.08
CA GLN A 656 63.89 5.61 -38.32
C GLN A 656 62.40 5.83 -38.07
N THR A 657 62.03 6.49 -36.97
CA THR A 657 60.63 6.81 -36.63
C THR A 657 59.99 7.71 -37.68
N PHE A 658 60.66 8.76 -38.15
CA PHE A 658 60.13 9.62 -39.22
C PHE A 658 59.97 8.87 -40.55
N ARG A 659 60.86 7.93 -40.88
CA ARG A 659 60.69 7.07 -42.06
C ARG A 659 59.50 6.12 -41.90
N GLN A 660 59.32 5.54 -40.72
CA GLN A 660 58.14 4.72 -40.42
C GLN A 660 56.84 5.52 -40.57
N LEU A 661 56.82 6.77 -40.08
CA LEU A 661 55.71 7.70 -40.25
C LEU A 661 55.40 7.92 -41.73
N LEU A 662 56.41 8.23 -42.55
CA LEU A 662 56.21 8.47 -43.98
C LEU A 662 55.74 7.21 -44.72
N ASN A 663 56.24 6.02 -44.35
CA ASN A 663 55.76 4.76 -44.91
C ASN A 663 54.28 4.54 -44.58
N LYS A 664 53.89 4.73 -43.31
CA LYS A 664 52.50 4.60 -42.86
C LYS A 664 51.58 5.62 -43.55
N PHE A 665 52.03 6.87 -43.67
CA PHE A 665 51.35 7.92 -44.42
C PHE A 665 51.12 7.53 -45.88
N ASN A 666 52.14 7.00 -46.57
CA ASN A 666 52.01 6.57 -47.95
C ASN A 666 51.06 5.37 -48.12
N SER A 667 50.92 4.50 -47.11
CA SER A 667 49.93 3.41 -47.14
C SER A 667 48.52 3.84 -46.70
N SER A 668 48.36 5.01 -46.07
CA SER A 668 47.06 5.47 -45.54
C SER A 668 46.10 5.87 -46.65
N THR A 669 44.82 5.58 -46.44
CA THR A 669 43.70 5.95 -47.32
C THR A 669 43.28 7.42 -47.16
N ASN A 670 43.53 8.03 -46.00
CA ASN A 670 43.19 9.43 -45.70
C ASN A 670 44.44 10.28 -45.45
N ARG A 671 45.15 10.60 -46.54
CA ARG A 671 46.42 11.34 -46.49
C ARG A 671 46.26 12.83 -46.23
N GLU A 672 45.11 13.41 -46.53
CA GLU A 672 44.92 14.85 -46.39
C GLU A 672 44.95 15.28 -44.92
N ALA A 673 44.30 14.53 -44.04
CA ALA A 673 44.23 14.80 -42.60
C ALA A 673 45.59 14.76 -41.89
N THR A 674 46.59 14.07 -42.46
CA THR A 674 47.91 13.86 -41.85
C THR A 674 49.07 14.47 -42.65
N LEU A 675 48.74 15.23 -43.70
CA LEU A 675 49.70 15.86 -44.59
C LEU A 675 50.69 16.76 -43.85
N TYR A 676 50.20 17.47 -42.82
CA TYR A 676 51.02 18.30 -41.94
C TYR A 676 52.15 17.51 -41.28
N PHE A 677 51.83 16.36 -40.67
CA PHE A 677 52.80 15.53 -39.95
C PHE A 677 53.79 14.86 -40.92
N ALA A 678 53.35 14.46 -42.11
CA ALA A 678 54.26 13.92 -43.13
C ALA A 678 55.24 15.00 -43.64
N ALA A 679 54.75 16.21 -43.91
CA ALA A 679 55.59 17.33 -44.31
C ALA A 679 56.61 17.69 -43.23
N LYS A 680 56.17 17.74 -41.97
CA LYS A 680 57.02 17.95 -40.79
C LYS A 680 58.10 16.87 -40.68
N ALA A 681 57.71 15.60 -40.70
CA ALA A 681 58.64 14.47 -40.61
C ALA A 681 59.70 14.51 -41.71
N GLN A 682 59.29 14.75 -42.96
CA GLN A 682 60.23 14.85 -44.08
C GLN A 682 61.17 16.06 -43.95
N PHE A 683 60.69 17.18 -43.40
CA PHE A 683 61.53 18.33 -43.07
C PHE A 683 62.54 18.00 -41.96
N MET A 684 62.11 17.33 -40.88
CA MET A 684 62.99 16.91 -39.77
C MET A 684 64.07 15.91 -40.23
N ILE A 685 63.75 15.01 -41.16
CA ILE A 685 64.77 14.18 -41.84
C ILE A 685 65.80 15.07 -42.57
N GLY A 686 65.34 16.16 -43.21
CA GLY A 686 66.19 17.19 -43.79
C GLY A 686 67.10 17.86 -42.76
N GLU A 687 66.56 18.26 -41.60
CA GLU A 687 67.34 18.86 -40.51
C GLU A 687 68.43 17.91 -39.99
N ILE A 688 68.12 16.62 -39.81
CA ILE A 688 69.12 15.61 -39.41
C ILE A 688 70.25 15.53 -40.45
N TYR A 689 69.91 15.44 -41.74
CA TYR A 689 70.94 15.42 -42.79
C TYR A 689 71.69 16.75 -42.90
N TYR A 690 71.04 17.88 -42.63
CA TYR A 690 71.67 19.19 -42.64
C TYR A 690 72.72 19.31 -41.52
N ARG A 691 72.44 18.76 -40.32
CA ARG A 691 73.43 18.67 -39.23
C ARG A 691 74.61 17.75 -39.58
N GLU A 692 74.38 16.67 -40.34
CA GLU A 692 75.48 15.84 -40.88
C GLU A 692 76.29 16.61 -41.93
N TYR A 693 75.62 17.35 -42.81
CA TYR A 693 76.22 18.16 -43.86
C TYR A 693 77.08 19.31 -43.31
N SER A 694 76.58 20.03 -42.31
CA SER A 694 77.26 21.22 -41.76
C SER A 694 78.60 20.87 -41.09
N LYS A 695 78.74 19.63 -40.59
CA LYS A 695 79.99 19.09 -40.01
C LYS A 695 81.06 18.79 -41.06
N ILE A 696 80.73 18.75 -42.36
CA ILE A 696 81.69 18.45 -43.42
C ILE A 696 82.39 19.74 -43.85
N THR A 697 83.71 19.82 -43.65
CA THR A 697 84.57 20.93 -44.12
C THR A 697 85.30 20.54 -45.40
N ILE A 698 85.55 21.51 -46.29
CA ILE A 698 86.41 21.32 -47.45
C ILE A 698 87.85 21.56 -46.99
N GLN A 699 88.65 20.49 -46.97
CA GLN A 699 90.03 20.50 -46.46
C GLN A 699 90.87 19.43 -47.16
N PRO A 700 92.21 19.49 -47.11
CA PRO A 700 93.06 18.46 -47.68
C PRO A 700 92.69 17.05 -47.17
N PRO A 701 92.61 16.03 -48.05
CA PRO A 701 92.69 16.11 -49.51
C PRO A 701 91.43 16.74 -50.15
N LEU A 702 91.60 17.89 -50.81
CA LEU A 702 90.50 18.78 -51.23
C LEU A 702 89.46 18.10 -52.14
N LYS A 703 89.90 17.25 -53.08
CA LYS A 703 89.02 16.57 -54.04
C LYS A 703 88.01 15.65 -53.35
N THR A 704 88.44 14.90 -52.35
CA THR A 704 87.57 13.90 -51.67
C THR A 704 86.61 14.58 -50.70
N THR A 705 87.07 15.57 -49.94
CA THR A 705 86.23 16.32 -49.00
C THR A 705 85.22 17.21 -49.73
N PHE A 706 85.60 17.81 -50.85
CA PHE A 706 84.68 18.50 -51.76
C PHE A 706 83.59 17.56 -52.28
N GLN A 707 83.97 16.40 -52.83
CA GLN A 707 83.02 15.44 -53.37
C GLN A 707 82.05 14.94 -52.30
N ARG A 708 82.56 14.63 -51.09
CA ARG A 708 81.74 14.24 -49.94
C ARG A 708 80.77 15.34 -49.51
N LYS A 709 81.21 16.61 -49.47
CA LYS A 709 80.33 17.75 -49.15
C LYS A 709 79.27 17.96 -50.24
N LYS A 710 79.61 17.78 -51.51
CA LYS A 710 78.69 17.88 -52.67
C LYS A 710 77.63 16.76 -52.69
N GLU A 711 78.01 15.54 -52.35
CA GLU A 711 77.07 14.42 -52.19
C GLU A 711 76.10 14.67 -51.03
N SER A 712 76.63 15.15 -49.90
CA SER A 712 75.81 15.52 -48.74
C SER A 712 74.86 16.69 -49.04
N LEU A 713 75.35 17.74 -49.74
CA LEU A 713 74.52 18.83 -50.28
C LEU A 713 73.32 18.29 -51.07
N THR A 714 73.58 17.35 -52.00
CA THR A 714 72.53 16.75 -52.83
C THR A 714 71.52 15.96 -52.00
N LYS A 715 71.99 15.20 -51.01
CA LYS A 715 71.15 14.44 -50.07
C LYS A 715 70.23 15.37 -49.26
N VAL A 716 70.75 16.46 -48.72
CA VAL A 716 69.99 17.46 -47.93
C VAL A 716 68.94 18.17 -48.78
N ILE A 717 69.35 18.70 -49.95
CA ILE A 717 68.42 19.38 -50.88
C ILE A 717 67.29 18.44 -51.30
N LYS A 718 67.60 17.18 -51.61
CA LYS A 718 66.58 16.18 -51.98
C LYS A 718 65.57 15.96 -50.85
N SER A 719 66.02 15.98 -49.59
CA SER A 719 65.14 15.84 -48.43
C SER A 719 64.20 17.03 -48.26
N TYR A 720 64.73 18.26 -48.27
CA TYR A 720 63.90 19.46 -48.17
C TYR A 720 62.99 19.64 -49.39
N ALA A 721 63.45 19.30 -50.60
CA ALA A 721 62.61 19.35 -51.80
C ALA A 721 61.43 18.38 -51.69
N LYS A 722 61.62 17.20 -51.08
CA LYS A 722 60.51 16.29 -50.75
C LYS A 722 59.55 16.91 -49.73
N ALA A 723 60.06 17.57 -48.69
CA ALA A 723 59.22 18.27 -47.70
C ALA A 723 58.37 19.36 -48.38
N ALA A 724 58.96 20.15 -49.28
CA ALA A 724 58.28 21.20 -50.01
C ALA A 724 57.17 20.68 -50.94
N LYS A 725 57.29 19.47 -51.48
CA LYS A 725 56.28 18.83 -52.35
C LYS A 725 54.96 18.55 -51.66
N TYR A 726 54.93 18.46 -50.34
CA TYR A 726 53.69 18.30 -49.57
C TYR A 726 52.81 19.56 -49.57
N ARG A 727 53.32 20.73 -50.00
CA ARG A 727 52.58 22.00 -50.13
C ARG A 727 51.95 22.50 -48.83
N VAL A 728 52.46 22.06 -47.68
CA VAL A 728 52.08 22.61 -46.37
C VAL A 728 52.85 23.90 -46.16
N ALA A 729 52.15 25.04 -46.09
CA ALA A 729 52.74 26.38 -46.13
C ALA A 729 53.96 26.56 -45.21
N GLU A 730 53.85 26.14 -43.95
CA GLU A 730 54.94 26.20 -42.96
C GLU A 730 56.18 25.41 -43.44
N TRP A 731 56.00 24.13 -43.76
CA TRP A 731 57.12 23.25 -44.13
C TRP A 731 57.65 23.51 -45.54
N THR A 732 56.83 23.99 -46.47
CA THR A 732 57.27 24.41 -47.81
C THR A 732 58.17 25.63 -47.72
N THR A 733 57.77 26.65 -46.96
CA THR A 733 58.59 27.86 -46.80
C THR A 733 59.85 27.62 -45.99
N ALA A 734 59.78 26.77 -44.95
CA ALA A 734 60.95 26.33 -44.17
C ALA A 734 61.95 25.55 -45.05
N ALA A 735 61.47 24.57 -45.82
CA ALA A 735 62.29 23.77 -46.71
C ALA A 735 62.95 24.62 -47.80
N SER A 736 62.21 25.54 -48.43
CA SER A 736 62.76 26.45 -49.44
C SER A 736 63.82 27.38 -48.84
N PHE A 737 63.60 27.93 -47.65
CA PHE A 737 64.63 28.69 -46.94
C PHE A 737 65.89 27.84 -46.70
N ARG A 738 65.74 26.63 -46.16
CA ARG A 738 66.88 25.74 -45.91
C ARG A 738 67.63 25.36 -47.18
N ILE A 739 66.95 25.11 -48.31
CA ILE A 739 67.62 24.84 -49.60
C ILE A 739 68.49 26.02 -50.02
N GLY A 740 67.96 27.26 -49.92
CA GLY A 740 68.74 28.46 -50.19
C GLY A 740 69.97 28.56 -49.29
N GLN A 741 69.79 28.28 -48.00
CA GLN A 741 70.85 28.29 -47.00
C GLN A 741 71.94 27.24 -47.29
N VAL A 742 71.56 26.03 -47.69
CA VAL A 742 72.56 24.97 -48.00
C VAL A 742 73.38 25.34 -49.24
N PHE A 743 72.76 25.96 -50.26
CA PHE A 743 73.51 26.49 -51.41
C PHE A 743 74.47 27.60 -51.02
N GLU A 744 74.02 28.50 -50.16
CA GLU A 744 74.81 29.61 -49.65
C GLU A 744 76.02 29.14 -48.84
N GLU A 745 75.81 28.20 -47.91
CA GLU A 745 76.88 27.61 -47.10
C GLU A 745 77.86 26.80 -47.95
N PHE A 746 77.39 26.14 -49.01
CA PHE A 746 78.27 25.44 -49.94
C PHE A 746 79.17 26.42 -50.70
N ALA A 747 78.60 27.54 -51.18
CA ALA A 747 79.38 28.60 -51.84
C ALA A 747 80.43 29.20 -50.89
N ASN A 748 80.03 29.50 -49.65
CA ASN A 748 80.95 30.04 -48.65
C ASN A 748 82.06 29.04 -48.31
N ALA A 749 81.73 27.75 -48.18
CA ALA A 749 82.73 26.71 -47.92
C ALA A 749 83.76 26.57 -49.07
N LEU A 750 83.39 26.90 -50.31
CA LEU A 750 84.34 26.96 -51.43
C LEU A 750 85.24 28.19 -51.31
N LEU A 751 84.66 29.36 -51.08
CA LEU A 751 85.40 30.62 -50.95
C LEU A 751 86.39 30.62 -49.79
N THR A 752 86.08 29.91 -48.70
CA THR A 752 86.95 29.78 -47.52
C THR A 752 87.75 28.47 -47.53
N SER A 753 87.82 27.75 -48.66
CA SER A 753 88.57 26.50 -48.73
C SER A 753 90.08 26.76 -48.65
N PRO A 754 90.87 25.88 -48.01
CA PRO A 754 92.33 26.06 -47.91
C PRO A 754 93.00 26.11 -49.28
N ILE A 755 93.92 27.07 -49.46
CA ILE A 755 94.70 27.23 -50.69
C ILE A 755 95.74 26.09 -50.78
N PRO A 756 95.88 25.42 -51.93
CA PRO A 756 96.92 24.42 -52.15
C PRO A 756 98.33 24.97 -51.93
N GLU A 757 99.20 24.18 -51.30
CA GLU A 757 100.60 24.57 -51.08
C GLU A 757 101.40 24.54 -52.40
N GLY A 758 102.34 25.48 -52.56
CA GLY A 758 103.29 25.50 -53.68
C GLY A 758 102.88 26.28 -54.94
N LEU A 759 101.82 27.10 -54.88
CA LEU A 759 101.39 27.97 -55.99
C LEU A 759 102.30 29.22 -56.13
N THR A 760 102.63 29.59 -57.36
CA THR A 760 103.22 30.89 -57.68
C THR A 760 102.22 32.05 -57.48
N PRO A 761 102.65 33.31 -57.39
CA PRO A 761 101.73 34.45 -57.25
C PRO A 761 100.66 34.52 -58.36
N ASP A 762 101.04 34.23 -59.60
CA ASP A 762 100.11 34.22 -60.75
C ASP A 762 99.12 33.05 -60.67
N GLU A 763 99.59 31.87 -60.24
CA GLU A 763 98.73 30.68 -60.02
C GLU A 763 97.79 30.85 -58.83
N LEU A 764 98.20 31.60 -57.79
CA LEU A 764 97.36 31.93 -56.63
C LEU A 764 96.19 32.82 -57.06
N VAL A 765 96.45 33.87 -57.86
CA VAL A 765 95.40 34.74 -58.41
C VAL A 765 94.46 33.94 -59.32
N ALA A 766 95.00 33.07 -60.19
CA ALA A 766 94.19 32.20 -61.05
C ALA A 766 93.34 31.21 -60.24
N TYR A 767 93.89 30.63 -59.17
CA TYR A 767 93.19 29.71 -58.27
C TYR A 767 92.07 30.41 -57.49
N GLU A 768 92.33 31.60 -56.93
CA GLU A 768 91.31 32.40 -56.26
C GLU A 768 90.16 32.80 -57.21
N LEU A 769 90.48 33.16 -58.46
CA LEU A 769 89.49 33.46 -59.48
C LEU A 769 88.64 32.22 -59.80
N GLN A 770 89.29 31.06 -59.98
CA GLN A 770 88.61 29.79 -60.25
C GLN A 770 87.67 29.36 -59.11
N ILE A 771 88.08 29.53 -57.85
CA ILE A 771 87.23 29.25 -56.68
C ILE A 771 86.02 30.19 -56.63
N LYS A 772 86.21 31.49 -56.93
CA LYS A 772 85.10 32.45 -57.04
C LYS A 772 84.14 32.07 -58.17
N ASP A 773 84.65 31.69 -59.34
CA ASP A 773 83.85 31.22 -60.47
C ASP A 773 83.10 29.92 -60.16
N MET A 774 83.70 29.02 -59.39
CA MET A 774 83.05 27.80 -58.91
C MET A 774 81.97 28.06 -57.86
N ALA A 775 82.13 29.07 -57.01
CA ALA A 775 81.17 29.42 -55.95
C ALA A 775 79.96 30.22 -56.48
N LEU A 776 80.16 31.06 -57.50
CA LEU A 776 79.15 31.98 -58.04
C LEU A 776 77.84 31.29 -58.48
N PRO A 777 77.83 30.13 -59.18
CA PRO A 777 76.60 29.42 -59.52
C PRO A 777 75.78 29.00 -58.29
N PHE A 778 76.43 28.69 -57.17
CA PHE A 778 75.75 28.31 -55.94
C PHE A 778 75.19 29.54 -55.19
N GLN A 779 75.90 30.67 -55.18
CA GLN A 779 75.37 31.94 -54.67
C GLN A 779 74.12 32.39 -55.45
N LYS A 780 74.16 32.29 -56.79
CA LYS A 780 73.00 32.59 -57.65
C LYS A 780 71.83 31.67 -57.33
N LYS A 781 72.05 30.35 -57.22
CA LYS A 781 71.01 29.39 -56.83
C LYS A 781 70.44 29.68 -55.44
N ALA A 782 71.26 30.09 -54.48
CA ALA A 782 70.80 30.49 -53.16
C ALA A 782 69.84 31.70 -53.25
N LEU A 783 70.27 32.77 -53.94
CA LEU A 783 69.47 33.97 -54.15
C LEU A 783 68.16 33.68 -54.91
N GLU A 784 68.23 32.90 -55.99
CA GLU A 784 67.06 32.45 -56.76
C GLU A 784 66.09 31.65 -55.88
N THR A 785 66.60 30.75 -55.04
CA THR A 785 65.76 29.94 -54.14
C THR A 785 65.07 30.80 -53.09
N TYR A 786 65.78 31.73 -52.45
CA TYR A 786 65.17 32.64 -51.48
C TYR A 786 64.13 33.55 -52.15
N THR A 787 64.43 34.09 -53.33
CA THR A 787 63.52 34.95 -54.10
C THR A 787 62.26 34.19 -54.51
N ALA A 788 62.42 32.96 -55.01
CA ALA A 788 61.30 32.09 -55.34
C ALA A 788 60.46 31.74 -54.10
N ASN A 789 61.07 31.57 -52.92
CA ASN A 789 60.36 31.35 -51.67
C ASN A 789 59.46 32.54 -51.29
N VAL A 790 60.02 33.76 -51.32
CA VAL A 790 59.29 35.01 -51.01
C VAL A 790 58.16 35.24 -52.01
N ASN A 791 58.45 35.18 -53.31
CA ASN A 791 57.43 35.42 -54.36
C ASN A 791 56.29 34.40 -54.27
N ARG A 792 56.60 33.12 -53.99
CA ARG A 792 55.58 32.09 -53.79
C ARG A 792 54.77 32.33 -52.52
N ALA A 793 55.42 32.73 -51.43
CA ALA A 793 54.73 33.00 -50.18
C ALA A 793 53.77 34.19 -50.30
N GLU A 794 54.20 35.28 -50.96
CA GLU A 794 53.37 36.45 -51.24
C GLU A 794 52.17 36.12 -52.12
N LYS A 795 52.39 35.35 -53.21
CA LYS A 795 51.29 34.89 -54.08
C LYS A 795 50.24 34.05 -53.35
N ASN A 796 50.61 33.39 -52.25
CA ASN A 796 49.71 32.54 -51.46
C ASN A 796 49.32 33.18 -50.12
N ASN A 797 49.58 34.48 -49.91
CA ASN A 797 49.30 35.18 -48.65
C ASN A 797 49.90 34.50 -47.39
N VAL A 798 51.06 33.84 -47.54
CA VAL A 798 51.77 33.19 -46.44
C VAL A 798 52.82 34.16 -45.90
N ASN A 799 52.70 34.53 -44.63
CA ASN A 799 53.73 35.31 -43.93
C ASN A 799 54.14 34.58 -42.65
N ASN A 800 55.38 34.10 -42.59
CA ASN A 800 55.92 33.42 -41.43
C ASN A 800 57.42 33.70 -41.26
N ILE A 801 58.01 33.15 -40.20
CA ILE A 801 59.42 33.40 -39.86
C ILE A 801 60.40 33.02 -40.97
N TRP A 802 60.11 31.99 -41.76
CA TRP A 802 61.00 31.52 -42.83
C TRP A 802 60.98 32.45 -44.03
N VAL A 803 59.82 33.01 -44.36
CA VAL A 803 59.68 34.03 -45.41
C VAL A 803 60.45 35.30 -45.02
N SER A 804 60.33 35.74 -43.75
CA SER A 804 61.10 36.87 -43.24
C SER A 804 62.60 36.63 -43.36
N LYS A 805 63.09 35.47 -42.91
CA LYS A 805 64.51 35.09 -43.04
C LYS A 805 64.97 35.03 -44.49
N SER A 806 64.13 34.57 -45.43
CA SER A 806 64.45 34.61 -46.85
C SER A 806 64.62 36.04 -47.37
N ARG A 807 63.76 36.99 -46.98
CA ARG A 807 63.90 38.41 -47.37
C ARG A 807 65.22 39.01 -46.90
N ASP A 808 65.61 38.72 -45.66
CA ASP A 808 66.89 39.19 -45.11
C ASP A 808 68.08 38.66 -45.91
N ARG A 809 68.07 37.36 -46.26
CA ARG A 809 69.14 36.77 -47.08
C ARG A 809 69.18 37.30 -48.50
N ILE A 810 68.04 37.60 -49.14
CA ILE A 810 67.98 38.22 -50.47
C ILE A 810 68.73 39.57 -50.46
N ARG A 811 68.46 40.42 -49.46
CA ARG A 811 69.12 41.72 -49.34
C ARG A 811 70.64 41.57 -49.19
N ILE A 812 71.09 40.62 -48.36
CA ILE A 812 72.52 40.41 -48.09
C ILE A 812 73.24 39.84 -49.31
N LEU A 813 72.72 38.77 -49.93
CA LEU A 813 73.35 38.12 -51.08
C LEU A 813 73.25 38.95 -52.35
N GLY A 814 72.17 39.70 -52.55
CA GLY A 814 72.01 40.59 -53.69
C GLY A 814 73.11 41.65 -53.74
N ASN A 815 73.47 42.23 -52.59
CA ASN A 815 74.56 43.19 -52.49
C ASN A 815 75.94 42.55 -52.76
N LEU A 816 76.19 41.35 -52.22
CA LEU A 816 77.45 40.62 -52.42
C LEU A 816 77.68 40.23 -53.89
N ILE A 817 76.65 39.72 -54.58
CA ILE A 817 76.75 39.32 -55.99
C ILE A 817 76.92 40.54 -56.91
N ASN A 818 76.31 41.69 -56.58
CA ASN A 818 76.48 42.92 -57.35
C ASN A 818 77.88 43.55 -57.17
N GLN A 819 78.51 43.41 -55.99
CA GLN A 819 79.90 43.82 -55.78
C GLN A 819 80.89 42.99 -56.63
N HIS A 820 80.62 41.68 -56.80
CA HIS A 820 81.45 40.83 -57.68
C HIS A 820 81.38 41.19 -59.16
N LYS A 821 80.26 41.76 -59.65
CA LYS A 821 80.12 42.23 -61.03
C LYS A 821 80.85 43.54 -61.33
N HIS A 822 81.17 44.34 -60.30
CA HIS A 822 81.87 45.62 -60.46
C HIS A 822 83.40 45.49 -60.30
N ASN A 823 83.89 44.35 -59.79
CA ASN A 823 85.31 44.06 -59.57
C ASN A 823 85.89 43.05 -60.60
N GLN A 824 85.09 42.58 -61.56
CA GLN A 824 85.53 41.94 -62.81
C GLN A 824 85.56 43.00 -63.90
#